data_AF-W2WIG9-F1
#
_entry.id   AF-W2WIG9-F1
#
_cell.length_a   1.000
_cell.length_b   1.000
_cell.length_c   1.000
_cell.angle_alpha   90.00
_cell.angle_beta   90.00
_cell.angle_gamma   90.00
#
_symmetry.space_group_name_H-M   'P 1'
#
loop_
_entity.id
_entity.type
_entity.pdbx_description
1 polymer ?
#
loop_
_entity_poly.entity_id
_entity_poly.type
_entity_poly.pdbx_seq_one_letter_code
_entity_poly.pdbx_strand_id
1 'polypeptide(L)'
;MEEEEPPTQELHEQECEQEPEPQELELWCLIVGMVGTAFPVIVKGTDRVWELQKTVKNEAVEIYGDFNAAQLRVYLAKKDNGEWLTADEVNSIENGDTGPAKGLLDRGHLASMSRLAAIFKHRDANVVHILVQAPPTNAEIEVQPDISGKRKRSEQSIGDTQTISVSADELSLLCDVLKQDKQTEQNLIATSGLREFWKGYGGFPSSYFVRKEELVLWRLVMRMMSKQDKRVTIVGSAGVGKSCFLVVVGFYLAFIEKRKVLVVRRLNGFSESNCVVYLDGESNTCIKKTNLTAAKISSLSDRKEFQGALTLVDGYSRAEVEHQIGNFPYQLIASSLEDAYSTDEVVLPAWRFNDLLRYAELNLEDWKQMTGLDQEKGKTPLELAQEQYFYSGGSLRDYCRNRTDVKNGIDGVCAIVSSAQTLEMKLEQGPRGYTLWDRIRRHYVVDPNDEEHYWLVCHWEMAMDSGYAFKRIGRFMNEKMQLNLYQVAKNLRAGFEGAAFEQYFHGAVWRSTKRYPIQLVNVVVNSDPSYSNQRYDRLILHGRPVVYTGGTEEECYENLSQLARGEYCHLDNVNFPFVQAVVVCEGILRGSNLKEKVVTMISTAASNTKTFKSELWTKLIKALDRSEHISRSIPRVFVVVGSDASTCKSFTLIDAPDPDSFMVCCYDPLKFLRKPPNARIT
;
A
#
# COMPACT_ATOMS: atom_id res chain seq x y z
N MET A 1 11.74 -16.68 93.92
CA MET A 1 10.65 -17.17 94.77
C MET A 1 9.39 -16.52 94.26
N GLU A 2 8.44 -17.37 93.86
CA GLU A 2 6.98 -17.26 94.05
C GLU A 2 6.50 -15.99 94.74
N GLU A 3 5.32 -15.44 94.50
CA GLU A 3 4.16 -15.59 93.62
C GLU A 3 3.26 -14.45 94.13
N GLU A 4 2.49 -13.79 93.28
CA GLU A 4 1.19 -13.25 93.68
C GLU A 4 0.46 -12.80 92.40
N GLU A 5 -0.58 -13.55 92.04
CA GLU A 5 -1.75 -13.04 91.30
C GLU A 5 -2.44 -11.94 92.14
N PRO A 6 -3.15 -10.94 91.55
CA PRO A 6 -4.42 -11.15 90.80
C PRO A 6 -4.72 -10.02 89.74
N PRO A 7 -5.97 -9.71 89.33
CA PRO A 7 -7.14 -10.53 88.98
C PRO A 7 -7.66 -10.29 87.54
N THR A 8 -8.59 -11.15 87.13
CA THR A 8 -9.37 -11.21 85.87
C THR A 8 -10.47 -10.15 85.76
N GLN A 9 -10.71 -9.64 84.54
CA GLN A 9 -12.04 -9.18 84.07
C GLN A 9 -12.13 -9.25 82.54
N GLU A 10 -13.30 -9.70 82.06
CA GLU A 10 -13.61 -10.26 80.73
C GLU A 10 -13.54 -9.27 79.56
N LEU A 11 -13.13 -9.75 78.38
CA LEU A 11 -13.33 -9.11 77.08
C LEU A 11 -13.74 -10.15 76.02
N HIS A 12 -14.77 -9.78 75.25
CA HIS A 12 -15.38 -10.51 74.14
C HIS A 12 -14.37 -11.10 73.14
N GLU A 13 -14.53 -12.38 72.80
CA GLU A 13 -13.94 -12.98 71.59
C GLU A 13 -15.02 -13.13 70.50
N GLN A 14 -14.76 -12.49 69.36
CA GLN A 14 -15.45 -12.69 68.08
C GLN A 14 -14.84 -13.90 67.37
N GLU A 15 -15.70 -14.82 66.92
CA GLU A 15 -15.31 -15.89 65.99
C GLU A 15 -14.87 -15.29 64.65
N CYS A 16 -13.65 -15.62 64.22
CA CYS A 16 -13.09 -15.25 62.93
C CYS A 16 -13.08 -16.50 62.03
N GLU A 17 -13.89 -16.48 60.97
CA GLU A 17 -13.85 -17.46 59.88
C GLU A 17 -12.48 -17.41 59.18
N GLN A 18 -11.74 -18.52 59.20
CA GLN A 18 -10.46 -18.66 58.50
C GLN A 18 -10.70 -18.96 57.00
N GLU A 19 -10.23 -18.07 56.11
CA GLU A 19 -10.14 -18.33 54.67
C GLU A 19 -9.07 -19.41 54.38
N PRO A 20 -9.28 -20.33 53.43
CA PRO A 20 -8.32 -21.39 53.10
C PRO A 20 -7.08 -20.83 52.39
N GLU A 21 -5.89 -21.30 52.79
CA GLU A 21 -4.62 -20.89 52.15
C GLU A 21 -4.56 -21.25 50.65
N PRO A 22 -4.02 -20.37 49.79
CA PRO A 22 -3.97 -20.59 48.35
C PRO A 22 -2.93 -21.65 47.97
N GLN A 23 -3.38 -22.74 47.32
CA GLN A 23 -2.50 -23.75 46.73
C GLN A 23 -1.59 -23.17 45.64
N GLU A 24 -0.29 -23.41 45.78
CA GLU A 24 0.74 -23.12 44.77
C GLU A 24 0.84 -24.27 43.76
N LEU A 25 0.97 -23.92 42.48
CA LEU A 25 1.02 -24.82 41.33
C LEU A 25 2.31 -24.56 40.54
N GLU A 26 3.01 -25.63 40.19
CA GLU A 26 4.18 -25.58 39.31
C GLU A 26 3.76 -25.81 37.86
N LEU A 27 4.08 -24.84 36.98
CA LEU A 27 3.77 -24.86 35.55
C LEU A 27 5.07 -24.90 34.74
N TRP A 28 5.17 -25.85 33.82
CA TRP A 28 6.33 -25.97 32.94
C TRP A 28 6.12 -25.15 31.66
N CYS A 29 7.00 -24.19 31.42
CA CYS A 29 6.94 -23.25 30.29
C CYS A 29 8.02 -23.60 29.26
N LEU A 30 7.64 -23.74 27.99
CA LEU A 30 8.54 -23.93 26.86
C LEU A 30 8.50 -22.72 25.93
N ILE A 31 9.68 -22.19 25.57
CA ILE A 31 9.80 -21.15 24.56
C ILE A 31 9.92 -21.77 23.17
N VAL A 32 8.95 -21.51 22.30
CA VAL A 32 8.89 -22.12 20.97
C VAL A 32 10.04 -21.62 20.09
N GLY A 33 10.89 -22.55 19.64
CA GLY A 33 12.00 -22.27 18.72
C GLY A 33 13.39 -22.16 19.36
N MET A 34 13.53 -22.51 20.64
CA MET A 34 14.82 -22.64 21.32
C MET A 34 14.98 -24.06 21.88
N VAL A 35 16.12 -24.68 21.61
CA VAL A 35 16.44 -26.03 22.11
C VAL A 35 16.98 -25.91 23.54
N GLY A 36 16.42 -26.67 24.47
CA GLY A 36 16.85 -26.80 25.86
C GLY A 36 16.29 -25.76 26.84
N THR A 37 15.16 -25.11 26.55
CA THR A 37 14.63 -23.96 27.32
C THR A 37 13.29 -24.19 28.02
N ALA A 38 12.96 -25.43 28.36
CA ALA A 38 11.84 -25.69 29.26
C ALA A 38 12.23 -25.32 30.70
N PHE A 39 11.45 -24.47 31.37
CA PHE A 39 11.68 -24.07 32.77
C PHE A 39 10.39 -24.06 33.60
N PRO A 40 10.46 -24.37 34.91
CA PRO A 40 9.32 -24.35 35.80
C PRO A 40 9.00 -22.92 36.27
N VAL A 41 7.72 -22.63 36.48
CA VAL A 41 7.21 -21.38 37.04
C VAL A 41 6.17 -21.69 38.10
N ILE A 42 6.33 -21.14 39.30
CA ILE A 42 5.38 -21.34 40.41
C ILE A 42 4.35 -20.20 40.40
N VAL A 43 3.07 -20.55 40.42
CA VAL A 43 1.94 -19.61 40.49
C VAL A 43 0.88 -20.09 41.46
N LYS A 44 0.04 -19.20 41.98
CA LYS A 44 -1.12 -19.58 42.79
C LYS A 44 -2.28 -19.99 41.88
N GLY A 45 -3.10 -20.94 42.30
CA GLY A 45 -4.28 -21.38 41.55
C GLY A 45 -5.31 -20.26 41.26
N THR A 46 -5.21 -19.13 41.95
CA THR A 46 -6.05 -17.94 41.77
C THR A 46 -5.39 -16.83 40.93
N ASP A 47 -4.16 -17.02 40.46
CA ASP A 47 -3.41 -16.00 39.71
C ASP A 47 -4.01 -15.75 38.33
N ARG A 48 -4.03 -14.47 37.93
CA ARG A 48 -4.44 -14.07 36.58
C ARG A 48 -3.29 -14.30 35.60
N VAL A 49 -3.63 -14.49 34.32
CA VAL A 49 -2.67 -14.69 33.22
C VAL A 49 -1.55 -13.62 33.19
N TRP A 50 -1.85 -12.39 33.59
CA TRP A 50 -0.88 -11.30 33.72
C TRP A 50 0.19 -11.54 34.80
N GLU A 51 -0.18 -12.13 35.94
CA GLU A 51 0.79 -12.48 36.99
C GLU A 51 1.68 -13.63 36.53
N LEU A 52 1.13 -14.62 35.82
CA LEU A 52 1.92 -15.65 35.13
C LEU A 52 2.92 -15.03 34.12
N GLN A 53 2.49 -14.06 33.30
CA GLN A 53 3.38 -13.36 32.37
C GLN A 53 4.51 -12.59 33.07
N LYS A 54 4.25 -12.00 34.24
CA LYS A 54 5.32 -11.36 35.04
C LYS A 54 6.30 -12.38 35.61
N THR A 55 5.81 -13.50 36.15
CA THR A 55 6.68 -14.54 36.70
C THR A 55 7.55 -15.14 35.60
N VAL A 56 6.94 -15.47 34.45
CA VAL A 56 7.66 -15.94 33.26
C VAL A 56 8.66 -14.90 32.74
N LYS A 57 8.31 -13.61 32.75
CA LYS A 57 9.28 -12.54 32.42
C LYS A 57 10.49 -12.63 33.34
N ASN A 58 10.28 -12.65 34.65
CA ASN A 58 11.36 -12.63 35.65
C ASN A 58 12.31 -13.82 35.49
N GLU A 59 11.78 -15.02 35.27
CA GLU A 59 12.56 -16.23 35.02
C GLU A 59 13.28 -16.21 33.66
N ALA A 60 12.69 -15.58 32.64
CA ALA A 60 13.25 -15.51 31.29
C ALA A 60 14.16 -14.28 31.03
N VAL A 61 14.34 -13.37 32.00
CA VAL A 61 15.21 -12.17 31.85
C VAL A 61 16.65 -12.56 31.53
N GLU A 62 17.18 -13.64 32.15
CA GLU A 62 18.53 -14.12 31.86
C GLU A 62 18.68 -14.69 30.44
N ILE A 63 17.58 -15.08 29.80
CA ILE A 63 17.54 -15.71 28.47
C ILE A 63 17.36 -14.68 27.34
N TYR A 64 16.53 -13.65 27.54
CA TYR A 64 16.13 -12.68 26.50
C TYR A 64 16.53 -11.22 26.78
N GLY A 65 17.13 -10.91 27.93
CA GLY A 65 17.32 -9.52 28.38
C GLY A 65 16.03 -8.89 28.89
N ASP A 66 16.02 -7.58 29.13
CA ASP A 66 14.82 -6.89 29.63
C ASP A 66 13.80 -6.66 28.49
N PHE A 67 12.62 -7.26 28.62
CA PHE A 67 11.48 -7.09 27.72
C PHE A 67 10.19 -6.89 28.51
N ASN A 68 9.14 -6.34 27.90
CA ASN A 68 7.89 -6.08 28.62
C ASN A 68 7.06 -7.37 28.72
N ALA A 69 6.55 -7.72 29.91
CA ALA A 69 5.71 -8.90 30.12
C ALA A 69 4.48 -8.95 29.20
N ALA A 70 3.97 -7.80 28.75
CA ALA A 70 2.88 -7.70 27.78
C ALA A 70 3.24 -8.21 26.35
N GLN A 71 4.53 -8.42 26.06
CA GLN A 71 5.02 -8.98 24.81
C GLN A 71 4.97 -10.52 24.80
N LEU A 72 4.79 -11.16 25.96
CA LEU A 72 4.64 -12.60 26.07
C LEU A 72 3.24 -13.03 25.63
N ARG A 73 3.16 -13.94 24.65
CA ARG A 73 1.91 -14.62 24.32
C ARG A 73 1.93 -16.04 24.88
N VAL A 74 1.04 -16.29 25.85
CA VAL A 74 0.91 -17.57 26.55
C VAL A 74 -0.19 -18.38 25.88
N TYR A 75 0.12 -19.62 25.51
CA TYR A 75 -0.83 -20.56 24.92
C TYR A 75 -0.89 -21.84 25.75
N LEU A 76 -2.09 -22.41 25.86
CA LEU A 76 -2.28 -23.73 26.45
C LEU A 76 -1.76 -24.80 25.49
N ALA A 77 -0.91 -25.70 25.95
CA ALA A 77 -0.40 -26.82 25.17
C ALA A 77 -1.46 -27.94 25.03
N LYS A 78 -2.60 -27.62 24.40
CA LYS A 78 -3.71 -28.56 24.19
C LYS A 78 -3.98 -28.85 22.72
N LYS A 79 -4.35 -30.10 22.42
CA LYS A 79 -4.82 -30.57 21.12
C LYS A 79 -6.30 -30.22 20.89
N ASP A 80 -6.77 -30.44 19.67
CA ASP A 80 -8.15 -30.15 19.23
C ASP A 80 -9.23 -30.88 20.03
N ASN A 81 -8.91 -32.06 20.58
CA ASN A 81 -9.78 -32.87 21.42
C ASN A 81 -9.76 -32.44 22.91
N GLY A 82 -9.01 -31.39 23.27
CA GLY A 82 -8.89 -30.88 24.64
C GLY A 82 -7.83 -31.57 25.50
N GLU A 83 -7.14 -32.59 24.96
CA GLU A 83 -6.04 -33.28 25.62
C GLU A 83 -4.77 -32.43 25.62
N TRP A 84 -3.91 -32.60 26.62
CA TRP A 84 -2.61 -31.94 26.67
C TRP A 84 -1.62 -32.58 25.69
N LEU A 85 -0.66 -31.79 25.20
CA LEU A 85 0.49 -32.32 24.47
C LEU A 85 1.31 -33.22 25.39
N THR A 86 1.74 -34.36 24.86
CA THR A 86 2.62 -35.30 25.58
C THR A 86 4.05 -34.77 25.62
N ALA A 87 4.87 -35.25 26.56
CA ALA A 87 6.27 -34.83 26.67
C ALA A 87 7.07 -35.10 25.37
N ASP A 88 6.78 -36.19 24.67
CA ASP A 88 7.41 -36.53 23.39
C ASP A 88 7.02 -35.56 22.26
N GLU A 89 5.77 -35.09 22.25
CA GLU A 89 5.28 -34.09 21.29
C GLU A 89 5.88 -32.70 21.55
N VAL A 90 6.03 -32.34 22.84
CA VAL A 90 6.71 -31.11 23.26
C VAL A 90 8.18 -31.14 22.84
N ASN A 91 8.89 -32.25 23.08
CA ASN A 91 10.28 -32.46 22.63
C ASN A 91 10.41 -32.47 21.10
N SER A 92 9.39 -32.95 20.38
CA SER A 92 9.38 -32.93 18.91
C SER A 92 9.26 -31.50 18.35
N ILE A 93 8.40 -30.68 18.97
CA ILE A 93 8.27 -29.25 18.66
C ILE A 93 9.56 -28.49 18.96
N GLU A 94 10.20 -28.79 20.10
CA GLU A 94 11.48 -28.22 20.52
C GLU A 94 12.61 -28.50 19.50
N ASN A 95 12.59 -29.67 18.85
CA ASN A 95 13.54 -30.07 17.82
C ASN A 95 13.16 -29.62 16.39
N GLY A 96 12.11 -28.80 16.25
CA GLY A 96 11.69 -28.20 14.98
C GLY A 96 10.71 -29.06 14.16
N ASP A 97 10.20 -30.18 14.69
CA ASP A 97 9.12 -30.92 14.07
C ASP A 97 7.77 -30.25 14.37
N THR A 98 7.06 -29.87 13.32
CA THR A 98 5.83 -29.09 13.40
C THR A 98 4.57 -29.93 13.26
N GLY A 99 4.71 -31.24 13.03
CA GLY A 99 3.61 -32.19 12.96
C GLY A 99 2.68 -32.13 14.18
N PRO A 100 3.20 -32.19 15.42
CA PRO A 100 2.37 -32.14 16.64
C PRO A 100 1.66 -30.80 16.90
N ALA A 101 2.17 -29.69 16.34
CA ALA A 101 1.62 -28.34 16.54
C ALA A 101 0.62 -27.91 15.44
N LYS A 102 0.35 -28.77 14.45
CA LYS A 102 -0.45 -28.43 13.26
C LYS A 102 -1.87 -27.92 13.57
N GLY A 103 -2.57 -28.54 14.53
CA GLY A 103 -3.91 -28.10 14.96
C GLY A 103 -3.91 -26.74 15.67
N LEU A 104 -2.81 -26.37 16.34
CA LEU A 104 -2.62 -25.05 16.97
C LEU A 104 -2.31 -23.96 15.92
N LEU A 105 -1.65 -24.34 14.82
CA LEU A 105 -1.26 -23.47 13.71
C LEU A 105 -2.44 -23.13 12.79
N ASP A 106 -3.30 -24.11 12.47
CA ASP A 106 -4.43 -23.95 11.54
C ASP A 106 -5.52 -23.00 12.08
N ARG A 107 -5.53 -22.75 13.40
CA ARG A 107 -6.43 -21.80 14.07
C ARG A 107 -5.86 -20.37 14.20
N GLY A 108 -4.64 -20.11 13.73
CA GLY A 108 -4.01 -18.79 13.80
C GLY A 108 -3.56 -18.35 15.20
N HIS A 109 -3.51 -19.27 16.18
CA HIS A 109 -3.02 -18.98 17.53
C HIS A 109 -1.49 -18.82 17.55
N LEU A 110 -0.75 -19.50 16.66
CA LEU A 110 0.68 -19.30 16.44
C LEU A 110 0.90 -18.64 15.06
N ALA A 111 1.86 -17.71 14.95
CA ALA A 111 2.17 -17.09 13.66
C ALA A 111 2.68 -18.14 12.66
N SER A 112 2.26 -18.03 11.40
CA SER A 112 2.57 -18.95 10.28
C SER A 112 4.02 -19.47 10.30
N MET A 113 4.19 -20.80 10.24
CA MET A 113 5.49 -21.47 10.27
C MET A 113 6.44 -21.10 9.11
N SER A 114 5.94 -20.59 7.99
CA SER A 114 6.78 -20.02 6.93
C SER A 114 7.47 -18.70 7.34
N ARG A 115 6.94 -17.99 8.35
CA ARG A 115 7.61 -16.89 9.03
C ARG A 115 8.60 -17.39 10.09
N LEU A 116 8.25 -18.40 10.87
CA LEU A 116 9.15 -18.96 11.89
C LEU A 116 10.42 -19.57 11.27
N ALA A 117 10.30 -20.35 10.19
CA ALA A 117 11.45 -20.91 9.47
C ALA A 117 12.36 -19.84 8.80
N ALA A 118 11.81 -18.67 8.46
CA ALA A 118 12.58 -17.54 7.93
C ALA A 118 13.25 -16.69 9.04
N ILE A 119 12.62 -16.60 10.22
CA ILE A 119 13.14 -15.88 11.40
C ILE A 119 14.33 -16.64 12.02
N PHE A 120 14.37 -17.97 11.98
CA PHE A 120 15.47 -18.75 12.56
C PHE A 120 16.78 -18.76 11.75
N LYS A 121 16.83 -18.16 10.56
CA LYS A 121 18.08 -18.00 9.79
C LYS A 121 18.68 -16.60 9.82
N HIS A 122 17.90 -15.57 10.14
CA HIS A 122 18.42 -14.22 10.33
C HIS A 122 17.75 -13.58 11.54
N ARG A 123 18.57 -13.30 12.57
CA ARG A 123 18.18 -12.67 13.83
C ARG A 123 17.51 -11.32 13.57
N ASP A 124 16.19 -11.27 13.71
CA ASP A 124 15.45 -10.08 14.13
C ASP A 124 14.29 -10.53 15.03
N ALA A 125 14.50 -10.33 16.33
CA ALA A 125 13.64 -10.75 17.43
C ALA A 125 12.53 -9.73 17.66
N ASN A 126 11.25 -10.12 17.76
CA ASN A 126 10.22 -9.24 18.34
C ASN A 126 8.92 -9.93 18.85
N VAL A 127 8.82 -11.26 18.89
CA VAL A 127 7.71 -11.98 19.57
C VAL A 127 8.22 -13.30 20.15
N VAL A 128 8.02 -13.53 21.46
CA VAL A 128 8.35 -14.80 22.15
C VAL A 128 7.06 -15.57 22.42
N HIS A 129 6.98 -16.81 21.92
CA HIS A 129 5.82 -17.69 22.08
C HIS A 129 6.09 -18.72 23.18
N ILE A 130 5.19 -18.83 24.16
CA ILE A 130 5.36 -19.73 25.30
C ILE A 130 4.23 -20.75 25.36
N LEU A 131 4.59 -22.03 25.34
CA LEU A 131 3.69 -23.17 25.57
C LEU A 131 3.78 -23.58 27.04
N VAL A 132 2.64 -23.68 27.72
CA VAL A 132 2.59 -24.11 29.13
C VAL A 132 2.03 -25.52 29.22
N GLN A 133 2.80 -26.43 29.80
CA GLN A 133 2.40 -27.80 30.12
C GLN A 133 1.65 -27.83 31.46
N ALA A 134 0.59 -28.66 31.55
CA ALA A 134 -0.18 -28.81 32.78
C ALA A 134 0.59 -29.53 33.89
N PRO A 135 0.26 -29.26 35.17
CA PRO A 135 0.81 -29.99 36.29
C PRO A 135 0.48 -31.49 36.17
N PRO A 136 1.39 -32.40 36.58
CA PRO A 136 1.09 -33.83 36.63
C PRO A 136 -0.09 -34.08 37.59
N THR A 137 -1.06 -34.86 37.11
CA THR A 137 -2.35 -35.12 37.76
C THR A 137 -2.18 -35.65 39.19
N ASN A 138 -2.70 -34.92 40.17
CA ASN A 138 -3.32 -35.46 41.39
C ASN A 138 -4.12 -34.35 42.10
N ALA A 139 -5.40 -34.24 41.73
CA ALA A 139 -6.53 -33.94 42.62
C ALA A 139 -7.76 -33.68 41.74
N GLU A 140 -8.77 -34.54 41.88
CA GLU A 140 -10.12 -34.30 41.37
C GLU A 140 -10.66 -33.02 42.00
N ILE A 141 -10.87 -31.97 41.19
CA ILE A 141 -11.67 -30.82 41.62
C ILE A 141 -13.08 -31.08 41.11
N GLU A 142 -13.95 -31.58 42.00
CA GLU A 142 -15.39 -31.63 41.79
C GLU A 142 -15.93 -30.21 41.57
N VAL A 143 -16.41 -29.92 40.37
CA VAL A 143 -17.19 -28.72 40.09
C VAL A 143 -18.65 -29.01 40.44
N GLN A 144 -19.10 -28.57 41.62
CA GLN A 144 -20.52 -28.51 41.90
C GLN A 144 -21.19 -27.43 41.02
N PRO A 145 -22.35 -27.72 40.41
CA PRO A 145 -23.07 -26.74 39.60
C PRO A 145 -23.84 -25.79 40.52
N ASP A 146 -23.31 -24.58 40.72
CA ASP A 146 -24.02 -23.54 41.44
C ASP A 146 -25.13 -22.93 40.55
N ILE A 147 -26.27 -23.61 40.51
CA ILE A 147 -27.55 -23.09 40.02
C ILE A 147 -28.18 -22.29 41.18
N SER A 148 -27.69 -21.09 41.50
CA SER A 148 -28.51 -20.04 42.15
C SER A 148 -27.77 -18.71 42.37
N GLY A 149 -27.07 -18.18 41.37
CA GLY A 149 -26.52 -16.83 41.44
C GLY A 149 -27.06 -15.94 40.33
N LYS A 150 -28.04 -15.07 40.61
CA LYS A 150 -28.34 -13.92 39.73
C LYS A 150 -27.11 -13.01 39.67
N ARG A 151 -26.18 -13.29 38.75
CA ARG A 151 -25.03 -12.42 38.46
C ARG A 151 -25.57 -11.09 37.92
N LYS A 152 -25.53 -10.05 38.75
CA LYS A 152 -25.57 -8.67 38.27
C LYS A 152 -24.40 -8.50 37.31
N ARG A 153 -24.67 -8.43 36.00
CA ARG A 153 -23.74 -7.87 35.01
C ARG A 153 -23.38 -6.47 35.52
N SER A 154 -22.15 -6.26 35.97
CA SER A 154 -21.66 -4.91 36.18
C SER A 154 -21.61 -4.23 34.81
N GLU A 155 -22.44 -3.21 34.62
CA GLU A 155 -22.39 -2.31 33.46
C GLU A 155 -21.08 -1.50 33.57
N GLN A 156 -19.95 -2.09 33.18
CA GLN A 156 -18.72 -1.31 32.99
C GLN A 156 -18.92 -0.40 31.77
N SER A 157 -19.00 0.91 32.02
CA SER A 157 -19.04 1.94 30.97
C SER A 157 -17.80 1.82 30.07
N ILE A 158 -17.98 2.03 28.76
CA ILE A 158 -16.88 1.92 27.79
C ILE A 158 -15.93 3.11 27.85
N GLY A 159 -16.43 4.26 28.28
CA GLY A 159 -15.67 5.47 28.51
C GLY A 159 -16.58 6.59 29.01
N ASP A 160 -15.96 7.72 29.31
CA ASP A 160 -16.68 8.89 29.79
C ASP A 160 -17.30 9.66 28.62
N THR A 161 -18.55 10.09 28.82
CA THR A 161 -19.27 10.96 27.90
C THR A 161 -18.59 12.33 27.85
N GLN A 162 -18.28 12.77 26.63
CA GLN A 162 -17.60 14.04 26.34
C GLN A 162 -18.47 14.88 25.40
N THR A 163 -18.28 16.20 25.40
CA THR A 163 -18.90 17.08 24.39
C THR A 163 -18.13 16.98 23.08
N ILE A 164 -18.84 17.02 21.95
CA ILE A 164 -18.18 17.04 20.64
C ILE A 164 -17.59 18.44 20.39
N SER A 165 -16.28 18.51 20.17
CA SER A 165 -15.51 19.75 20.06
C SER A 165 -15.27 20.20 18.60
N VAL A 166 -16.21 19.93 17.69
CA VAL A 166 -16.10 20.30 16.27
C VAL A 166 -17.10 21.42 15.97
N SER A 167 -16.67 22.46 15.25
CA SER A 167 -17.54 23.60 14.98
C SER A 167 -18.66 23.23 14.01
N ALA A 168 -19.86 23.76 14.25
CA ALA A 168 -21.01 23.54 13.36
C ALA A 168 -20.76 24.14 11.96
N ASP A 169 -20.05 25.28 11.89
CA ASP A 169 -19.71 25.96 10.64
C ASP A 169 -18.76 25.12 9.77
N GLU A 170 -17.73 24.49 10.37
CA GLU A 170 -16.82 23.55 9.67
C GLU A 170 -17.59 22.40 9.03
N LEU A 171 -18.50 21.78 9.79
CA LEU A 171 -19.31 20.67 9.31
C LEU A 171 -20.34 21.10 8.27
N SER A 172 -21.00 22.23 8.45
CA SER A 172 -21.97 22.77 7.49
C SER A 172 -21.29 23.01 6.15
N LEU A 173 -20.18 23.74 6.15
CA LEU A 173 -19.43 24.05 4.93
C LEU A 173 -19.02 22.76 4.19
N LEU A 174 -18.52 21.76 4.93
CA LEU A 174 -18.07 20.51 4.34
C LEU A 174 -19.23 19.70 3.74
N CYS A 175 -20.37 19.66 4.42
CA CYS A 175 -21.56 18.99 3.93
C CYS A 175 -22.19 19.73 2.73
N ASP A 176 -22.17 21.06 2.75
CA ASP A 176 -22.70 21.90 1.68
C ASP A 176 -21.91 21.70 0.39
N VAL A 177 -20.57 21.60 0.48
CA VAL A 177 -19.73 21.28 -0.68
C VAL A 177 -19.99 19.87 -1.20
N LEU A 178 -20.10 18.86 -0.34
CA LEU A 178 -20.36 17.48 -0.76
C LEU A 178 -21.74 17.25 -1.38
N LYS A 179 -22.73 18.09 -1.05
CA LYS A 179 -24.08 18.05 -1.63
C LYS A 179 -24.17 18.72 -3.00
N GLN A 180 -23.13 19.38 -3.49
CA GLN A 180 -23.15 20.04 -4.79
C GLN A 180 -23.13 19.04 -5.94
N ASP A 181 -23.86 19.34 -7.01
CA ASP A 181 -23.85 18.54 -8.25
C ASP A 181 -22.58 18.74 -9.09
N LYS A 182 -21.87 19.84 -8.86
CA LYS A 182 -20.65 20.21 -9.57
C LYS A 182 -19.63 20.77 -8.58
N GLN A 183 -18.36 20.49 -8.88
CA GLN A 183 -17.24 21.01 -8.13
C GLN A 183 -17.19 22.54 -8.21
N THR A 184 -17.08 23.21 -7.07
CA THR A 184 -16.95 24.67 -6.97
C THR A 184 -15.48 25.08 -6.88
N GLU A 185 -15.19 26.39 -6.81
CA GLU A 185 -13.82 26.89 -6.63
C GLU A 185 -13.25 26.53 -5.24
N GLN A 186 -14.13 26.34 -4.25
CA GLN A 186 -13.77 26.03 -2.87
C GLN A 186 -13.61 24.51 -2.67
N ASN A 187 -12.47 23.97 -3.13
CA ASN A 187 -12.19 22.54 -3.06
C ASN A 187 -11.40 22.12 -1.83
N LEU A 188 -10.79 23.05 -1.10
CA LEU A 188 -10.01 22.76 0.10
C LEU A 188 -10.67 23.41 1.31
N ILE A 189 -11.09 22.58 2.27
CA ILE A 189 -11.80 23.03 3.47
C ILE A 189 -10.89 22.81 4.67
N ALA A 190 -10.76 23.82 5.53
CA ALA A 190 -10.02 23.68 6.77
C ALA A 190 -10.79 22.76 7.73
N THR A 191 -10.10 21.77 8.30
CA THR A 191 -10.70 20.73 9.16
C THR A 191 -9.93 20.58 10.47
N SER A 192 -9.63 21.71 11.12
CA SER A 192 -8.87 21.75 12.38
C SER A 192 -9.63 21.10 13.53
N GLY A 193 -10.96 21.29 13.61
CA GLY A 193 -11.81 20.66 14.61
C GLY A 193 -11.83 19.15 14.46
N LEU A 194 -12.06 18.64 13.24
CA LEU A 194 -11.99 17.20 12.96
C LEU A 194 -10.59 16.62 13.24
N ARG A 195 -9.51 17.33 12.86
CA ARG A 195 -8.13 16.90 13.13
C ARG A 195 -7.89 16.70 14.62
N GLU A 196 -8.23 17.68 15.46
CA GLU A 196 -8.01 17.57 16.91
C GLU A 196 -8.93 16.52 17.53
N PHE A 197 -10.19 16.43 17.07
CA PHE A 197 -11.13 15.42 17.57
C PHE A 197 -10.63 13.98 17.37
N TRP A 198 -10.06 13.69 16.19
CA TRP A 198 -9.59 12.36 15.79
C TRP A 198 -8.14 12.06 16.17
N LYS A 199 -7.45 12.99 16.84
CA LYS A 199 -6.08 12.81 17.31
C LYS A 199 -5.99 11.62 18.29
N GLY A 200 -5.13 10.65 17.97
CA GLY A 200 -5.03 9.40 18.73
C GLY A 200 -6.07 8.32 18.38
N TYR A 201 -7.01 8.60 17.47
CA TYR A 201 -8.08 7.69 17.03
C TYR A 201 -8.00 7.41 15.51
N GLY A 202 -6.78 7.42 14.95
CA GLY A 202 -6.52 7.25 13.52
C GLY A 202 -6.30 8.56 12.77
N GLY A 203 -6.59 9.70 13.40
CA GLY A 203 -6.34 11.03 12.86
C GLY A 203 -7.33 11.45 11.76
N PHE A 204 -7.22 12.72 11.38
CA PHE A 204 -7.90 13.34 10.25
C PHE A 204 -7.01 14.48 9.73
N PRO A 205 -6.97 14.77 8.42
CA PRO A 205 -6.11 15.83 7.89
C PRO A 205 -6.53 17.22 8.40
N SER A 206 -5.59 18.17 8.41
CA SER A 206 -5.85 19.58 8.78
C SER A 206 -6.68 20.32 7.74
N SER A 207 -6.69 19.83 6.51
CA SER A 207 -7.51 20.31 5.43
C SER A 207 -8.04 19.13 4.61
N TYR A 208 -9.28 19.22 4.17
CA TYR A 208 -9.96 18.21 3.37
C TYR A 208 -10.17 18.72 1.96
N PHE A 209 -9.60 18.04 0.97
CA PHE A 209 -9.78 18.39 -0.43
C PHE A 209 -10.90 17.57 -1.04
N VAL A 210 -12.01 18.24 -1.37
CA VAL A 210 -13.17 17.62 -2.01
C VAL A 210 -12.95 17.54 -3.51
N ARG A 211 -12.91 16.32 -4.02
CA ARG A 211 -12.77 16.01 -5.45
C ARG A 211 -14.11 15.59 -6.04
N LYS A 212 -14.23 15.72 -7.36
CA LYS A 212 -15.45 15.36 -8.10
C LYS A 212 -15.93 13.94 -7.77
N GLU A 213 -15.00 12.99 -7.65
CA GLU A 213 -15.31 11.59 -7.39
C GLU A 213 -15.97 11.38 -6.02
N GLU A 214 -15.67 12.24 -5.04
CA GLU A 214 -16.35 12.20 -3.74
C GLU A 214 -17.76 12.78 -3.81
N LEU A 215 -18.04 13.75 -4.68
CA LEU A 215 -19.40 14.24 -4.91
C LEU A 215 -20.31 13.14 -5.50
N VAL A 216 -19.78 12.36 -6.46
CA VAL A 216 -20.48 11.21 -7.02
C VAL A 216 -20.69 10.14 -5.96
N LEU A 217 -19.61 9.79 -5.23
CA LEU A 217 -19.65 8.78 -4.18
C LEU A 217 -20.62 9.16 -3.06
N TRP A 218 -20.67 10.43 -2.66
CA TRP A 218 -21.60 10.96 -1.67
C TRP A 218 -23.05 10.67 -2.03
N ARG A 219 -23.46 11.05 -3.24
CA ARG A 219 -24.83 10.80 -3.73
C ARG A 219 -25.16 9.30 -3.75
N LEU A 220 -24.22 8.47 -4.21
CA LEU A 220 -24.38 7.02 -4.26
C LEU A 220 -24.55 6.41 -2.87
N VAL A 221 -23.62 6.69 -1.96
CA VAL A 221 -23.61 6.14 -0.60
C VAL A 221 -24.87 6.56 0.15
N MET A 222 -25.24 7.84 0.12
CA MET A 222 -26.45 8.33 0.79
C MET A 222 -27.73 7.70 0.21
N ARG A 223 -27.82 7.55 -1.11
CA ARG A 223 -28.95 6.89 -1.78
C ARG A 223 -29.05 5.41 -1.45
N MET A 224 -27.93 4.72 -1.26
CA MET A 224 -27.91 3.29 -0.91
C MET A 224 -28.23 3.09 0.56
N MET A 225 -27.68 3.91 1.45
CA MET A 225 -27.91 3.85 2.90
C MET A 225 -29.33 4.24 3.32
N SER A 226 -30.07 4.98 2.47
CA SER A 226 -31.47 5.31 2.75
C SER A 226 -32.44 4.14 2.53
N LYS A 227 -32.00 3.08 1.85
CA LYS A 227 -32.78 1.85 1.66
C LYS A 227 -32.62 0.94 2.87
N GLN A 228 -33.73 0.42 3.40
CA GLN A 228 -33.70 -0.51 4.53
C GLN A 228 -32.86 -1.75 4.20
N ASP A 229 -32.13 -2.26 5.20
CA ASP A 229 -31.29 -3.46 5.17
C ASP A 229 -30.10 -3.47 4.19
N LYS A 230 -29.84 -2.37 3.49
CA LYS A 230 -28.68 -2.25 2.60
C LYS A 230 -27.41 -1.92 3.38
N ARG A 231 -26.36 -2.72 3.17
CA ARG A 231 -24.99 -2.46 3.65
C ARG A 231 -24.16 -1.96 2.49
N VAL A 232 -23.47 -0.84 2.68
CA VAL A 232 -22.64 -0.23 1.64
C VAL A 232 -21.18 -0.52 1.93
N THR A 233 -20.45 -0.96 0.92
CA THR A 233 -18.99 -1.18 1.01
C THR A 233 -18.28 -0.18 0.12
N ILE A 234 -17.56 0.77 0.71
CA ILE A 234 -16.66 1.66 -0.02
C ILE A 234 -15.33 0.95 -0.17
N VAL A 235 -15.00 0.65 -1.42
CA VAL A 235 -13.75 0.02 -1.78
C VAL A 235 -12.80 0.98 -2.48
N GLY A 236 -11.52 0.63 -2.54
CA GLY A 236 -10.50 1.39 -3.26
C GLY A 236 -9.12 1.17 -2.70
N SER A 237 -8.12 1.73 -3.36
CA SER A 237 -6.70 1.53 -3.00
C SER A 237 -6.32 2.24 -1.70
N ALA A 238 -5.17 1.91 -1.12
CA ALA A 238 -4.63 2.68 0.00
C ALA A 238 -4.37 4.15 -0.41
N GLY A 239 -4.63 5.08 0.51
CA GLY A 239 -4.35 6.51 0.28
C GLY A 239 -5.34 7.28 -0.60
N VAL A 240 -6.43 6.66 -1.06
CA VAL A 240 -7.43 7.35 -1.91
C VAL A 240 -8.44 8.20 -1.12
N GLY A 241 -8.50 8.09 0.21
CA GLY A 241 -9.34 8.95 1.06
C GLY A 241 -10.54 8.28 1.75
N LYS A 242 -10.79 6.97 1.52
CA LYS A 242 -11.97 6.24 2.03
C LYS A 242 -12.25 6.45 3.52
N SER A 243 -11.22 6.30 4.35
CA SER A 243 -11.32 6.46 5.81
C SER A 243 -11.70 7.88 6.23
N CYS A 244 -11.22 8.89 5.49
CA CYS A 244 -11.58 10.28 5.75
C CYS A 244 -13.03 10.55 5.29
N PHE A 245 -13.39 10.06 4.11
CA PHE A 245 -14.76 10.14 3.60
C PHE A 245 -15.77 9.47 4.55
N LEU A 246 -15.47 8.28 5.09
CA LEU A 246 -16.32 7.59 6.07
C LEU A 246 -16.52 8.40 7.35
N VAL A 247 -15.47 9.06 7.85
CA VAL A 247 -15.57 9.95 9.01
C VAL A 247 -16.52 11.11 8.72
N VAL A 248 -16.39 11.73 7.55
CA VAL A 248 -17.27 12.81 7.12
C VAL A 248 -18.73 12.35 7.06
N VAL A 249 -19.00 11.17 6.49
CA VAL A 249 -20.34 10.56 6.48
C VAL A 249 -20.85 10.37 7.92
N GLY A 250 -20.03 9.85 8.83
CA GLY A 250 -20.42 9.67 10.23
C GLY A 250 -20.78 10.98 10.93
N PHE A 251 -20.02 12.05 10.71
CA PHE A 251 -20.34 13.37 11.26
C PHE A 251 -21.60 13.96 10.65
N TYR A 252 -21.82 13.80 9.34
CA TYR A 252 -23.05 14.24 8.70
C TYR A 252 -24.29 13.54 9.28
N LEU A 253 -24.25 12.22 9.40
CA LEU A 253 -25.33 11.42 9.99
C LEU A 253 -25.62 11.85 11.44
N ALA A 254 -24.58 12.13 12.21
CA ALA A 254 -24.73 12.58 13.59
C ALA A 254 -25.28 14.00 13.71
N PHE A 255 -24.66 14.96 13.03
CA PHE A 255 -24.92 16.38 13.25
C PHE A 255 -26.07 16.94 12.43
N ILE A 256 -26.22 16.48 11.19
CA ILE A 256 -27.20 16.99 10.25
C ILE A 256 -28.46 16.12 10.28
N GLU A 257 -28.32 14.79 10.20
CA GLU A 257 -29.47 13.88 10.29
C GLU A 257 -29.92 13.56 11.72
N LYS A 258 -29.18 14.03 12.73
CA LYS A 258 -29.48 13.79 14.16
C LYS A 258 -29.62 12.30 14.50
N ARG A 259 -28.80 11.45 13.87
CA ARG A 259 -28.78 10.00 14.12
C ARG A 259 -27.62 9.63 15.04
N LYS A 260 -27.80 8.59 15.83
CA LYS A 260 -26.73 8.00 16.63
C LYS A 260 -25.78 7.25 15.70
N VAL A 261 -24.47 7.45 15.84
CA VAL A 261 -23.46 6.83 14.96
C VAL A 261 -22.37 6.18 15.79
N LEU A 262 -22.03 4.93 15.46
CA LEU A 262 -20.94 4.18 16.04
C LEU A 262 -19.85 3.95 14.98
N VAL A 263 -18.70 4.60 15.13
CA VAL A 263 -17.54 4.39 14.25
C VAL A 263 -16.59 3.40 14.91
N VAL A 264 -16.33 2.28 14.24
CA VAL A 264 -15.34 1.28 14.62
C VAL A 264 -14.18 1.35 13.63
N ARG A 265 -12.97 1.57 14.13
CA ARG A 265 -11.79 1.75 13.27
C ARG A 265 -10.60 0.94 13.78
N ARG A 266 -9.96 0.23 12.86
CA ARG A 266 -8.63 -0.36 13.08
C ARG A 266 -7.58 0.74 13.02
N LEU A 267 -6.76 0.86 14.07
CA LEU A 267 -5.64 1.79 14.11
C LEU A 267 -4.38 1.13 13.54
N ASN A 268 -3.60 1.90 12.79
CA ASN A 268 -2.31 1.46 12.29
C ASN A 268 -1.24 1.65 13.38
N GLY A 269 -0.60 0.54 13.79
CA GLY A 269 0.50 0.48 14.76
C GLY A 269 1.12 -0.92 14.80
N PHE A 270 2.24 -1.10 15.53
CA PHE A 270 2.91 -2.41 15.68
C PHE A 270 2.03 -3.48 16.39
N SER A 271 0.93 -3.06 17.00
CA SER A 271 -0.15 -3.91 17.48
C SER A 271 -1.48 -3.46 16.86
N GLU A 272 -2.28 -4.40 16.36
CA GLU A 272 -3.66 -4.17 15.95
C GLU A 272 -4.45 -3.64 17.14
N SER A 273 -4.65 -2.33 17.18
CA SER A 273 -5.43 -1.66 18.20
C SER A 273 -6.70 -1.12 17.56
N ASN A 274 -7.83 -1.33 18.22
CA ASN A 274 -9.12 -0.90 17.69
C ASN A 274 -9.59 0.31 18.47
N CYS A 275 -10.16 1.29 17.77
CA CYS A 275 -10.86 2.39 18.39
C CYS A 275 -12.34 2.38 18.05
N VAL A 276 -13.11 2.90 19.00
CA VAL A 276 -14.54 3.08 18.89
C VAL A 276 -14.86 4.51 19.26
N VAL A 277 -15.64 5.17 18.39
CA VAL A 277 -16.14 6.52 18.59
C VAL A 277 -17.64 6.49 18.39
N TYR A 278 -18.40 6.71 19.46
CA TYR A 278 -19.84 6.90 19.41
C TYR A 278 -20.15 8.39 19.37
N LEU A 279 -21.04 8.80 18.48
CA LEU A 279 -21.49 10.16 18.26
C LEU A 279 -23.00 10.23 18.45
N ASP A 280 -23.43 11.14 19.32
CA ASP A 280 -24.83 11.52 19.51
C ASP A 280 -24.96 13.02 19.23
N GLY A 281 -25.29 13.35 17.98
CA GLY A 281 -25.40 14.75 17.56
C GLY A 281 -26.71 15.44 17.96
N GLU A 282 -27.65 14.71 18.57
CA GLU A 282 -28.85 15.29 19.20
C GLU A 282 -28.50 15.84 20.58
N SER A 283 -27.79 15.06 21.41
CA SER A 283 -27.28 15.53 22.70
C SER A 283 -25.94 16.27 22.64
N ASN A 284 -25.32 16.35 21.46
CA ASN A 284 -23.98 16.90 21.24
C ASN A 284 -22.89 16.23 22.10
N THR A 285 -22.99 14.91 22.27
CA THR A 285 -22.07 14.11 23.09
C THR A 285 -21.39 13.01 22.29
N CYS A 286 -20.23 12.57 22.76
CA CYS A 286 -19.52 11.43 22.22
C CYS A 286 -18.88 10.57 23.31
N ILE A 287 -18.60 9.32 22.95
CA ILE A 287 -17.79 8.40 23.76
C ILE A 287 -16.65 7.93 22.86
N LYS A 288 -15.42 8.03 23.34
CA LYS A 288 -14.21 7.62 22.60
C LYS A 288 -13.42 6.60 23.41
N LYS A 289 -13.03 5.50 22.78
CA LYS A 289 -12.21 4.46 23.41
C LYS A 289 -11.24 3.83 22.42
N THR A 290 -10.05 3.45 22.90
CA THR A 290 -9.04 2.72 22.15
C THR A 290 -8.73 1.37 22.80
N ASN A 291 -8.00 0.50 22.11
CA ASN A 291 -7.54 -0.80 22.58
C ASN A 291 -8.67 -1.74 23.02
N LEU A 292 -9.81 -1.67 22.32
CA LEU A 292 -10.92 -2.60 22.55
C LEU A 292 -10.68 -3.92 21.83
N THR A 293 -10.94 -5.03 22.53
CA THR A 293 -10.90 -6.37 21.93
C THR A 293 -12.10 -6.57 21.01
N ALA A 294 -11.97 -7.45 20.02
CA ALA A 294 -13.05 -7.74 19.09
C ALA A 294 -14.33 -8.22 19.79
N ALA A 295 -14.21 -9.04 20.85
CA ALA A 295 -15.34 -9.47 21.68
C ALA A 295 -16.03 -8.31 22.43
N LYS A 296 -15.28 -7.28 22.83
CA LYS A 296 -15.90 -6.08 23.42
C LYS A 296 -16.64 -5.27 22.37
N ILE A 297 -16.07 -5.16 21.17
CA ILE A 297 -16.69 -4.46 20.04
C ILE A 297 -17.99 -5.15 19.62
N SER A 298 -18.00 -6.48 19.50
CA SER A 298 -19.18 -7.24 19.12
C SER A 298 -20.34 -7.06 20.09
N SER A 299 -20.04 -6.99 21.40
CA SER A 299 -21.02 -6.75 22.45
C SER A 299 -21.59 -5.32 22.51
N LEU A 300 -21.04 -4.36 21.75
CA LEU A 300 -21.50 -2.96 21.77
C LEU A 300 -22.94 -2.85 21.28
N SER A 301 -23.29 -3.60 20.23
CA SER A 301 -24.61 -3.61 19.60
C SER A 301 -25.73 -3.98 20.59
N ASP A 302 -25.41 -4.77 21.61
CA ASP A 302 -26.37 -5.27 22.61
C ASP A 302 -26.54 -4.31 23.80
N ARG A 303 -25.68 -3.30 23.94
CA ARG A 303 -25.77 -2.34 25.04
C ARG A 303 -26.80 -1.27 24.70
N LYS A 304 -27.64 -0.95 25.68
CA LYS A 304 -28.68 0.09 25.56
C LYS A 304 -28.13 1.45 25.09
N GLU A 305 -26.91 1.77 25.50
CA GLU A 305 -26.20 3.00 25.13
C GLU A 305 -26.02 3.18 23.61
N PHE A 306 -25.79 2.09 22.87
CA PHE A 306 -25.54 2.10 21.42
C PHE A 306 -26.73 1.59 20.60
N GLN A 307 -27.86 1.30 21.27
CA GLN A 307 -29.02 0.75 20.59
C GLN A 307 -29.59 1.75 19.57
N GLY A 308 -29.80 1.28 18.35
CA GLY A 308 -30.28 2.12 17.23
C GLY A 308 -29.21 2.99 16.56
N ALA A 309 -27.93 2.87 16.97
CA ALA A 309 -26.84 3.56 16.29
C ALA A 309 -26.55 2.93 14.91
N LEU A 310 -26.24 3.79 13.94
CA LEU A 310 -25.69 3.37 12.66
C LEU A 310 -24.21 3.09 12.83
N THR A 311 -23.79 1.90 12.45
CA THR A 311 -22.42 1.46 12.60
C THR A 311 -21.65 1.63 11.30
N LEU A 312 -20.54 2.36 11.38
CA LEU A 312 -19.59 2.57 10.30
C LEU A 312 -18.26 1.89 10.68
N VAL A 313 -17.70 1.09 9.77
CA VAL A 313 -16.49 0.30 10.02
C VAL A 313 -15.36 0.73 9.09
N ASP A 314 -14.16 0.92 9.61
CA ASP A 314 -12.98 1.36 8.85
C ASP A 314 -11.75 0.50 9.16
N GLY A 315 -10.99 0.17 8.13
CA GLY A 315 -9.75 -0.60 8.25
C GLY A 315 -9.94 -2.12 8.37
N TYR A 316 -11.12 -2.62 8.03
CA TYR A 316 -11.43 -4.06 7.97
C TYR A 316 -11.99 -4.46 6.61
N SER A 317 -11.77 -5.71 6.22
CA SER A 317 -12.57 -6.41 5.22
C SER A 317 -13.91 -6.88 5.80
N ARG A 318 -14.91 -7.10 4.94
CA ARG A 318 -16.18 -7.74 5.31
C ARG A 318 -15.92 -9.10 5.95
N ALA A 319 -15.07 -9.93 5.33
CA ALA A 319 -14.70 -11.22 5.89
C ALA A 319 -14.03 -11.06 7.26
N GLU A 320 -13.15 -10.07 7.44
CA GLU A 320 -12.54 -9.81 8.74
C GLU A 320 -13.57 -9.39 9.81
N VAL A 321 -14.55 -8.55 9.47
CA VAL A 321 -15.63 -8.19 10.41
C VAL A 321 -16.44 -9.43 10.79
N GLU A 322 -16.82 -10.24 9.81
CA GLU A 322 -17.60 -11.47 10.02
C GLU A 322 -16.85 -12.51 10.87
N HIS A 323 -15.54 -12.69 10.65
CA HIS A 323 -14.74 -13.69 11.34
C HIS A 323 -14.14 -13.20 12.67
N GLN A 324 -13.68 -11.96 12.76
CA GLN A 324 -12.95 -11.45 13.93
C GLN A 324 -13.89 -10.78 14.94
N ILE A 325 -14.87 -10.02 14.46
CA ILE A 325 -15.83 -9.31 15.32
C ILE A 325 -17.08 -10.16 15.52
N GLY A 326 -17.49 -10.94 14.51
CA GLY A 326 -18.62 -11.88 14.60
C GLY A 326 -19.97 -11.17 14.45
N ASN A 327 -20.80 -11.60 13.48
CA ASN A 327 -22.15 -11.08 13.17
C ASN A 327 -22.43 -9.60 13.49
N PHE A 328 -21.42 -8.74 13.34
CA PHE A 328 -21.48 -7.37 13.82
C PHE A 328 -22.27 -6.53 12.83
N PRO A 329 -23.39 -5.90 13.24
CA PRO A 329 -24.23 -5.15 12.32
C PRO A 329 -23.51 -3.84 11.91
N TYR A 330 -23.37 -3.63 10.60
CA TYR A 330 -22.84 -2.38 10.04
C TYR A 330 -23.66 -1.91 8.83
N GLN A 331 -23.69 -0.60 8.62
CA GLN A 331 -24.36 0.04 7.48
C GLN A 331 -23.37 0.52 6.42
N LEU A 332 -22.16 0.91 6.82
CA LEU A 332 -21.10 1.35 5.92
C LEU A 332 -19.78 0.73 6.35
N ILE A 333 -19.00 0.26 5.39
CA ILE A 333 -17.62 -0.17 5.63
C ILE A 333 -16.68 0.47 4.60
N ALA A 334 -15.56 1.02 5.07
CA ALA A 334 -14.45 1.43 4.21
C ALA A 334 -13.38 0.34 4.23
N SER A 335 -13.22 -0.33 3.08
CA SER A 335 -12.40 -1.54 2.97
C SER A 335 -11.41 -1.48 1.81
N SER A 336 -10.28 -2.20 1.94
CA SER A 336 -9.46 -2.58 0.78
C SER A 336 -10.20 -3.66 -0.04
N LEU A 337 -9.97 -3.70 -1.35
CA LEU A 337 -10.64 -4.61 -2.30
C LEU A 337 -10.19 -6.07 -2.13
N GLU A 338 -10.49 -6.68 -0.99
CA GLU A 338 -9.98 -8.02 -0.63
C GLU A 338 -11.07 -9.09 -0.52
N ASP A 339 -12.35 -8.71 -0.53
CA ASP A 339 -13.48 -9.64 -0.48
C ASP A 339 -14.07 -9.90 -1.88
N ALA A 340 -14.81 -11.01 -2.02
CA ALA A 340 -15.54 -11.29 -3.25
C ALA A 340 -16.59 -10.21 -3.51
N TYR A 341 -16.65 -9.73 -4.76
CA TYR A 341 -17.56 -8.65 -5.15
C TYR A 341 -19.01 -8.98 -4.78
N SER A 342 -19.67 -8.03 -4.12
CA SER A 342 -21.12 -8.04 -3.86
C SER A 342 -21.84 -6.97 -4.66
N THR A 343 -23.17 -7.04 -4.68
CA THR A 343 -24.03 -6.10 -5.43
C THR A 343 -24.08 -4.69 -4.85
N ASP A 344 -23.46 -4.43 -3.69
CA ASP A 344 -23.58 -3.16 -2.93
C ASP A 344 -22.23 -2.49 -2.66
N GLU A 345 -21.27 -2.71 -3.56
CA GLU A 345 -19.95 -2.09 -3.51
C GLU A 345 -19.86 -0.84 -4.38
N VAL A 346 -19.19 0.17 -3.84
CA VAL A 346 -18.88 1.42 -4.53
C VAL A 346 -17.39 1.68 -4.45
N VAL A 347 -16.75 2.06 -5.55
CA VAL A 347 -15.31 2.34 -5.57
C VAL A 347 -15.04 3.84 -5.41
N LEU A 348 -14.10 4.18 -4.54
CA LEU A 348 -13.43 5.48 -4.55
C LEU A 348 -12.14 5.34 -5.38
N PRO A 349 -12.12 5.86 -6.63
CA PRO A 349 -10.96 5.72 -7.51
C PRO A 349 -9.78 6.56 -7.04
N ALA A 350 -8.61 6.27 -7.59
CA ALA A 350 -7.36 6.96 -7.33
C ALA A 350 -7.43 8.46 -7.68
N TRP A 351 -6.54 9.21 -7.05
CA TRP A 351 -6.39 10.64 -7.29
C TRP A 351 -5.89 10.91 -8.71
N ARG A 352 -6.50 11.88 -9.38
CA ARG A 352 -5.98 12.37 -10.66
C ARG A 352 -4.85 13.34 -10.43
N PHE A 353 -3.95 13.42 -11.41
CA PHE A 353 -2.82 14.34 -11.35
C PHE A 353 -3.26 15.79 -11.14
N ASN A 354 -4.29 16.26 -11.86
CA ASN A 354 -4.77 17.64 -11.73
C ASN A 354 -5.30 17.96 -10.33
N ASP A 355 -5.97 17.01 -9.66
CA ASP A 355 -6.45 17.21 -8.29
C ASP A 355 -5.27 17.31 -7.31
N LEU A 356 -4.25 16.46 -7.48
CA LEU A 356 -3.04 16.47 -6.65
C LEU A 356 -2.16 17.69 -6.88
N LEU A 357 -2.05 18.15 -8.13
CA LEU A 357 -1.41 19.41 -8.47
C LEU A 357 -2.14 20.55 -7.76
N ARG A 358 -3.47 20.61 -7.87
CA ARG A 358 -4.26 21.65 -7.20
C ARG A 358 -4.13 21.59 -5.69
N TYR A 359 -4.14 20.40 -5.10
CA TYR A 359 -3.88 20.20 -3.68
C TYR A 359 -2.51 20.74 -3.26
N ALA A 360 -1.45 20.43 -4.03
CA ALA A 360 -0.11 20.91 -3.77
C ALA A 360 -0.01 22.43 -3.92
N GLU A 361 -0.62 23.03 -4.95
CA GLU A 361 -0.64 24.49 -5.13
C GLU A 361 -1.30 25.22 -3.95
N LEU A 362 -2.38 24.66 -3.40
CA LEU A 362 -3.11 25.24 -2.27
C LEU A 362 -2.40 25.07 -0.92
N ASN A 363 -1.47 24.10 -0.80
CA ASN A 363 -0.74 23.79 0.42
C ASN A 363 0.79 23.77 0.20
N LEU A 364 1.31 24.64 -0.67
CA LEU A 364 2.64 24.46 -1.28
C LEU A 364 3.79 24.31 -0.27
N GLU A 365 3.85 25.18 0.73
CA GLU A 365 4.96 25.21 1.68
C GLU A 365 4.93 24.00 2.62
N ASP A 366 3.77 23.70 3.22
CA ASP A 366 3.58 22.51 4.07
C ASP A 366 3.82 21.23 3.27
N TRP A 367 3.32 21.16 2.03
CA TRP A 367 3.48 20.00 1.16
C TRP A 367 4.95 19.79 0.78
N LYS A 368 5.69 20.86 0.44
CA LYS A 368 7.15 20.78 0.19
C LYS A 368 7.90 20.26 1.39
N GLN A 369 7.59 20.77 2.58
CA GLN A 369 8.23 20.33 3.83
C GLN A 369 7.96 18.85 4.11
N MET A 370 6.71 18.40 3.98
CA MET A 370 6.33 17.00 4.22
C MET A 370 6.98 16.04 3.22
N THR A 371 7.13 16.48 1.96
CA THR A 371 7.72 15.67 0.88
C THR A 371 9.24 15.72 0.82
N GLY A 372 9.87 16.67 1.53
CA GLY A 372 11.32 16.94 1.48
C GLY A 372 11.76 17.66 0.19
N LEU A 373 10.83 18.37 -0.47
CA LEU A 373 11.06 19.09 -1.73
C LEU A 373 11.36 20.58 -1.54
N ASP A 374 11.39 21.05 -0.30
CA ASP A 374 11.84 22.38 0.09
C ASP A 374 13.31 22.65 -0.30
N GLN A 375 14.10 21.59 -0.45
CA GLN A 375 15.52 21.67 -0.84
C GLN A 375 15.74 21.83 -2.35
N GLU A 376 14.72 21.59 -3.17
CA GLU A 376 14.78 21.59 -4.64
C GLU A 376 14.65 23.01 -5.21
N LYS A 377 15.78 23.71 -5.35
CA LYS A 377 15.82 25.09 -5.85
C LYS A 377 15.58 25.15 -7.36
N GLY A 378 14.80 26.14 -7.80
CA GLY A 378 14.63 26.48 -9.22
C GLY A 378 13.56 25.68 -9.97
N LYS A 379 12.88 24.73 -9.31
CA LYS A 379 11.75 24.00 -9.90
C LYS A 379 10.42 24.69 -9.62
N THR A 380 9.55 24.70 -10.62
CA THR A 380 8.16 25.16 -10.51
C THR A 380 7.32 24.17 -9.69
N PRO A 381 6.19 24.63 -9.09
CA PRO A 381 5.26 23.72 -8.41
C PRO A 381 4.77 22.57 -9.30
N LEU A 382 4.56 22.84 -10.59
CA LEU A 382 4.16 21.83 -11.57
C LEU A 382 5.22 20.74 -11.71
N GLU A 383 6.51 21.10 -11.86
CA GLU A 383 7.60 20.15 -11.97
C GLU A 383 7.73 19.29 -10.70
N LEU A 384 7.66 19.92 -9.52
CA LEU A 384 7.72 19.20 -8.25
C LEU A 384 6.55 18.22 -8.09
N ALA A 385 5.34 18.65 -8.45
CA ALA A 385 4.13 17.83 -8.42
C ALA A 385 4.22 16.65 -9.39
N GLN A 386 4.70 16.88 -10.63
CA GLN A 386 4.91 15.82 -11.63
C GLN A 386 5.93 14.80 -11.15
N GLU A 387 7.06 15.26 -10.60
CA GLU A 387 8.08 14.37 -10.03
C GLU A 387 7.53 13.56 -8.85
N GLN A 388 6.81 14.19 -7.92
CA GLN A 388 6.25 13.47 -6.78
C GLN A 388 5.18 12.46 -7.23
N TYR A 389 4.32 12.84 -8.17
CA TYR A 389 3.30 11.96 -8.75
C TYR A 389 3.93 10.74 -9.45
N PHE A 390 5.08 10.90 -10.11
CA PHE A 390 5.81 9.79 -10.71
C PHE A 390 6.17 8.69 -9.70
N TYR A 391 6.42 9.05 -8.42
CA TYR A 391 6.61 8.06 -7.35
C TYR A 391 5.29 7.60 -6.75
N SER A 392 4.43 8.53 -6.34
CA SER A 392 3.25 8.24 -5.52
C SER A 392 2.05 7.67 -6.27
N GLY A 393 1.99 7.87 -7.59
CA GLY A 393 0.75 7.68 -8.36
C GLY A 393 -0.41 8.47 -7.77
N GLY A 394 -1.63 7.93 -7.91
CA GLY A 394 -2.88 8.48 -7.38
C GLY A 394 -3.12 8.21 -5.88
N SER A 395 -2.06 8.00 -5.08
CA SER A 395 -2.14 7.90 -3.62
C SER A 395 -1.83 9.25 -2.99
N LEU A 396 -2.83 9.97 -2.47
CA LEU A 396 -2.60 11.23 -1.74
C LEU A 396 -1.67 11.00 -0.53
N ARG A 397 -1.79 9.83 0.10
CA ARG A 397 -0.95 9.44 1.24
C ARG A 397 0.54 9.39 0.89
N ASP A 398 0.90 8.80 -0.24
CA ASP A 398 2.30 8.76 -0.68
C ASP A 398 2.70 10.09 -1.33
N TYR A 399 1.75 10.80 -1.96
CA TYR A 399 2.00 12.12 -2.54
C TYR A 399 2.37 13.16 -1.49
N CYS A 400 1.86 13.04 -0.27
CA CYS A 400 2.21 13.88 0.88
C CYS A 400 3.34 13.28 1.76
N ARG A 401 3.96 12.17 1.35
CA ARG A 401 5.04 11.52 2.11
C ARG A 401 6.41 11.94 1.58
N ASN A 402 7.42 11.92 2.44
CA ASN A 402 8.80 12.15 2.04
C ASN A 402 9.18 11.26 0.85
N ARG A 403 9.74 11.86 -0.21
CA ARG A 403 10.06 11.17 -1.47
C ARG A 403 10.95 9.95 -1.25
N THR A 404 11.92 10.04 -0.34
CA THR A 404 12.85 8.94 -0.03
C THR A 404 12.11 7.74 0.56
N ASP A 405 11.13 7.97 1.44
CA ASP A 405 10.34 6.89 2.05
C ASP A 405 9.41 6.21 1.04
N VAL A 406 8.83 7.00 0.12
CA VAL A 406 8.01 6.48 -0.98
C VAL A 406 8.88 5.59 -1.87
N LYS A 407 10.06 6.08 -2.26
CA LYS A 407 11.04 5.35 -3.07
C LYS A 407 11.47 4.04 -2.39
N ASN A 408 11.93 4.09 -1.14
CA ASN A 408 12.34 2.91 -0.38
C ASN A 408 11.22 1.88 -0.27
N GLY A 409 9.98 2.36 -0.08
CA GLY A 409 8.79 1.54 -0.10
C GLY A 409 8.60 0.78 -1.40
N ILE A 410 8.68 1.49 -2.53
CA ILE A 410 8.54 0.92 -3.87
C ILE A 410 9.69 -0.04 -4.18
N ASP A 411 10.92 0.29 -3.79
CA ASP A 411 12.08 -0.58 -3.95
C ASP A 411 11.90 -1.91 -3.22
N GLY A 412 11.32 -1.88 -2.02
CA GLY A 412 10.94 -3.10 -1.29
C GLY A 412 9.94 -3.97 -2.05
N VAL A 413 8.96 -3.36 -2.76
CA VAL A 413 8.03 -4.10 -3.62
C VAL A 413 8.76 -4.69 -4.83
N CYS A 414 9.57 -3.87 -5.50
CA CYS A 414 10.24 -4.25 -6.74
C CYS A 414 11.29 -5.35 -6.51
N ALA A 415 11.94 -5.38 -5.34
CA ALA A 415 12.92 -6.41 -4.98
C ALA A 415 12.32 -7.83 -4.94
N ILE A 416 11.01 -7.96 -4.75
CA ILE A 416 10.30 -9.25 -4.75
C ILE A 416 10.12 -9.79 -6.18
N VAL A 417 10.18 -8.91 -7.18
CA VAL A 417 9.92 -9.27 -8.59
C VAL A 417 11.19 -9.83 -9.21
N SER A 418 11.31 -11.15 -9.19
CA SER A 418 12.42 -11.88 -9.82
C SER A 418 12.12 -12.34 -11.25
N SER A 419 10.85 -12.35 -11.68
CA SER A 419 10.44 -12.87 -12.99
C SER A 419 9.11 -12.29 -13.49
N ALA A 420 8.82 -12.50 -14.79
CA ALA A 420 7.54 -12.20 -15.42
C ALA A 420 6.37 -12.95 -14.76
N GLN A 421 6.57 -14.23 -14.39
CA GLN A 421 5.56 -15.04 -13.72
C GLN A 421 5.24 -14.50 -12.31
N THR A 422 6.26 -14.07 -11.57
CA THR A 422 6.08 -13.41 -10.27
C THR A 422 5.28 -12.12 -10.43
N LEU A 423 5.54 -11.37 -11.49
CA LEU A 423 4.84 -10.12 -11.77
C LEU A 423 3.38 -10.35 -12.17
N GLU A 424 3.10 -11.25 -13.12
CA GLU A 424 1.74 -11.59 -13.56
C GLU A 424 0.90 -12.16 -12.41
N MET A 425 1.42 -13.16 -11.69
CA MET A 425 0.73 -13.74 -10.54
C MET A 425 0.42 -12.69 -9.47
N LYS A 426 1.34 -11.75 -9.21
CA LYS A 426 1.10 -10.71 -8.21
C LYS A 426 0.14 -9.63 -8.73
N LEU A 427 0.25 -9.21 -10.00
CA LEU A 427 -0.61 -8.20 -10.63
C LEU A 427 -2.06 -8.70 -10.79
N GLU A 428 -2.26 -9.98 -11.12
CA GLU A 428 -3.58 -10.59 -11.35
C GLU A 428 -4.19 -11.23 -10.09
N GLN A 429 -3.39 -11.76 -9.18
CA GLN A 429 -3.84 -12.52 -8.01
C GLN A 429 -3.24 -12.00 -6.69
N GLY A 430 -3.16 -10.67 -6.53
CA GLY A 430 -2.65 -10.07 -5.29
C GLY A 430 -3.24 -10.77 -4.06
N PRO A 431 -2.42 -11.29 -3.12
CA PRO A 431 -2.95 -12.02 -1.97
C PRO A 431 -3.88 -11.14 -1.14
N ARG A 432 -4.86 -11.77 -0.48
CA ARG A 432 -5.71 -11.15 0.54
C ARG A 432 -4.83 -10.62 1.69
N GLY A 433 -5.10 -9.41 2.17
CA GLY A 433 -4.33 -8.67 3.18
C GLY A 433 -3.49 -7.53 2.60
N TYR A 434 -3.27 -6.47 3.39
CA TYR A 434 -2.46 -5.28 3.06
C TYR A 434 -1.17 -5.64 2.31
N THR A 435 -1.20 -5.60 0.97
CA THR A 435 -0.07 -6.08 0.19
C THR A 435 0.90 -4.94 -0.05
N LEU A 436 2.20 -5.25 -0.03
CA LEU A 436 3.25 -4.36 -0.52
C LEU A 436 2.90 -3.73 -1.88
N TRP A 437 2.09 -4.40 -2.69
CA TRP A 437 1.68 -3.98 -4.01
C TRP A 437 0.63 -2.87 -4.07
N ASP A 438 -0.10 -2.61 -2.99
CA ASP A 438 -1.02 -1.46 -2.89
C ASP A 438 -0.26 -0.12 -2.98
N ARG A 439 1.06 -0.15 -2.77
CA ARG A 439 1.96 0.99 -3.00
C ARG A 439 2.24 1.29 -4.46
N ILE A 440 1.96 0.36 -5.37
CA ILE A 440 2.26 0.53 -6.81
C ILE A 440 1.03 0.34 -7.72
N ARG A 441 -0.09 -0.18 -7.20
CA ARG A 441 -1.33 -0.42 -7.96
C ARG A 441 -2.53 0.33 -7.39
N ARG A 442 -3.31 0.95 -8.27
CA ARG A 442 -4.48 1.75 -7.92
C ARG A 442 -5.68 1.39 -8.79
N HIS A 443 -6.87 1.54 -8.19
CA HIS A 443 -8.16 1.44 -8.84
C HIS A 443 -8.57 2.75 -9.48
N TYR A 444 -9.04 2.66 -10.71
CA TYR A 444 -9.62 3.73 -11.49
C TYR A 444 -11.00 3.29 -11.98
N VAL A 445 -11.76 4.26 -12.48
CA VAL A 445 -13.02 4.02 -13.19
C VAL A 445 -12.85 4.49 -14.64
N VAL A 446 -13.49 3.79 -15.58
CA VAL A 446 -13.35 4.07 -17.02
C VAL A 446 -13.76 5.51 -17.38
N ASP A 447 -14.90 5.95 -16.87
CA ASP A 447 -15.36 7.34 -16.98
C ASP A 447 -15.80 7.85 -15.60
N PRO A 448 -15.04 8.76 -14.98
CA PRO A 448 -15.37 9.33 -13.68
C PRO A 448 -16.45 10.42 -13.74
N ASN A 449 -17.03 10.69 -14.92
CA ASN A 449 -18.21 11.52 -15.07
C ASN A 449 -19.50 10.69 -15.02
N ASP A 450 -19.41 9.38 -15.19
CA ASP A 450 -20.54 8.47 -15.17
C ASP A 450 -20.68 7.85 -13.77
N GLU A 451 -21.87 7.97 -13.18
CA GLU A 451 -22.17 7.42 -11.87
C GLU A 451 -22.18 5.88 -11.89
N GLU A 452 -22.60 5.25 -12.99
CA GLU A 452 -22.66 3.78 -13.12
C GLU A 452 -21.29 3.14 -12.95
N HIS A 453 -20.24 3.84 -13.39
CA HIS A 453 -18.88 3.34 -13.33
C HIS A 453 -18.32 3.24 -11.91
N TYR A 454 -18.98 3.83 -10.90
CA TYR A 454 -18.55 3.76 -9.50
C TYR A 454 -19.07 2.52 -8.77
N TRP A 455 -20.06 1.81 -9.32
CA TRP A 455 -20.67 0.66 -8.63
C TRP A 455 -20.80 -0.59 -9.53
N LEU A 456 -20.63 -0.45 -10.85
CA LEU A 456 -20.51 -1.57 -11.77
C LEU A 456 -19.05 -1.98 -11.95
N VAL A 457 -18.71 -3.16 -11.42
CA VAL A 457 -17.34 -3.72 -11.42
C VAL A 457 -16.72 -3.84 -12.82
N CYS A 458 -17.53 -4.02 -13.87
CA CYS A 458 -17.05 -4.08 -15.25
C CYS A 458 -16.42 -2.77 -15.75
N HIS A 459 -16.60 -1.66 -15.04
CA HIS A 459 -16.02 -0.36 -15.34
C HIS A 459 -14.86 0.02 -14.41
N TRP A 460 -14.40 -0.91 -13.57
CA TRP A 460 -13.28 -0.69 -12.68
C TRP A 460 -11.99 -1.18 -13.33
N GLU A 461 -10.96 -0.36 -13.30
CA GLU A 461 -9.64 -0.68 -13.84
C GLU A 461 -8.60 -0.68 -12.73
N MET A 462 -7.82 -1.76 -12.61
CA MET A 462 -6.66 -1.80 -11.74
C MET A 462 -5.40 -1.56 -12.57
N ALA A 463 -4.63 -0.53 -12.22
CA ALA A 463 -3.44 -0.14 -12.97
C ALA A 463 -2.24 0.08 -12.05
N MET A 464 -1.05 -0.23 -12.55
CA MET A 464 0.19 0.22 -11.93
C MET A 464 0.40 1.68 -12.30
N ASP A 465 0.36 2.58 -11.33
CA ASP A 465 0.36 4.03 -11.54
C ASP A 465 1.55 4.76 -10.90
N SER A 466 2.49 4.01 -10.32
CA SER A 466 3.81 4.53 -9.96
C SER A 466 4.76 4.34 -11.13
N GLY A 467 5.21 5.45 -11.73
CA GLY A 467 6.17 5.43 -12.82
C GLY A 467 7.55 4.95 -12.38
N TYR A 468 7.92 5.24 -11.13
CA TYR A 468 9.14 4.69 -10.54
C TYR A 468 9.08 3.16 -10.46
N ALA A 469 7.99 2.60 -9.95
CA ALA A 469 7.79 1.15 -9.93
C ALA A 469 7.79 0.57 -11.34
N PHE A 470 7.05 1.20 -12.26
CA PHE A 470 6.94 0.76 -13.63
C PHE A 470 8.30 0.71 -14.34
N LYS A 471 9.19 1.70 -14.15
CA LYS A 471 10.56 1.61 -14.69
C LYS A 471 11.36 0.44 -14.11
N ARG A 472 11.14 0.07 -12.85
CA ARG A 472 11.90 -0.99 -12.16
C ARG A 472 11.48 -2.40 -12.60
N ILE A 473 10.20 -2.62 -12.84
CA ILE A 473 9.64 -3.97 -13.09
C ILE A 473 8.88 -4.11 -14.42
N GLY A 474 8.67 -3.02 -15.16
CA GLY A 474 7.92 -2.99 -16.42
C GLY A 474 8.52 -3.85 -17.53
N ARG A 475 9.84 -4.06 -17.51
CA ARG A 475 10.55 -4.97 -18.43
C ARG A 475 10.13 -6.44 -18.33
N PHE A 476 9.61 -6.85 -17.18
CA PHE A 476 9.13 -8.21 -16.97
C PHE A 476 7.71 -8.43 -17.50
N MET A 477 7.03 -7.36 -17.93
CA MET A 477 5.67 -7.45 -18.46
C MET A 477 5.67 -7.90 -19.92
N ASN A 478 4.65 -8.67 -20.28
CA ASN A 478 4.39 -9.00 -21.68
C ASN A 478 3.89 -7.76 -22.47
N GLU A 479 3.92 -7.85 -23.80
CA GLU A 479 3.56 -6.75 -24.69
C GLU A 479 2.15 -6.22 -24.47
N LYS A 480 1.18 -7.12 -24.28
CA LYS A 480 -0.23 -6.78 -24.09
C LYS A 480 -0.40 -5.94 -22.82
N MET A 481 0.28 -6.32 -21.75
CA MET A 481 0.23 -5.62 -20.46
C MET A 481 0.90 -4.25 -20.54
N GLN A 482 2.08 -4.16 -21.19
CA GLN A 482 2.76 -2.87 -21.42
C GLN A 482 1.88 -1.91 -22.24
N LEU A 483 1.24 -2.42 -23.31
CA LEU A 483 0.34 -1.62 -24.13
C LEU A 483 -0.89 -1.14 -23.36
N ASN A 484 -1.50 -2.03 -22.57
CA ASN A 484 -2.65 -1.69 -21.73
C ASN A 484 -2.27 -0.58 -20.74
N LEU A 485 -1.17 -0.75 -20.00
CA LEU A 485 -0.70 0.28 -19.06
C LEU A 485 -0.35 1.60 -19.75
N TYR A 486 0.21 1.57 -20.96
CA TYR A 486 0.42 2.80 -21.75
C TYR A 486 -0.91 3.48 -22.12
N GLN A 487 -1.92 2.72 -22.55
CA GLN A 487 -3.26 3.26 -22.84
C GLN A 487 -3.90 3.89 -21.60
N VAL A 488 -3.84 3.19 -20.46
CA VAL A 488 -4.33 3.70 -19.18
C VAL A 488 -3.59 4.97 -18.79
N ALA A 489 -2.25 4.98 -18.87
CA ALA A 489 -1.44 6.16 -18.54
C ALA A 489 -1.81 7.37 -19.40
N LYS A 490 -1.98 7.16 -20.72
CA LYS A 490 -2.37 8.21 -21.68
C LYS A 490 -3.76 8.75 -21.37
N ASN A 491 -4.72 7.87 -21.10
CA ASN A 491 -6.10 8.25 -20.77
C ASN A 491 -6.17 9.04 -19.47
N LEU A 492 -5.41 8.62 -18.46
CA LEU A 492 -5.37 9.26 -17.14
C LEU A 492 -4.45 10.48 -17.06
N ARG A 493 -3.67 10.76 -18.13
CA ARG A 493 -2.56 11.74 -18.12
C ARG A 493 -1.63 11.52 -16.94
N ALA A 494 -1.31 10.26 -16.68
CA ALA A 494 -0.55 9.90 -15.51
C ALA A 494 0.92 10.26 -15.70
N GLY A 495 1.62 10.69 -14.63
CA GLY A 495 3.05 11.00 -14.68
C GLY A 495 3.95 9.81 -15.04
N PHE A 496 3.41 8.60 -15.12
CA PHE A 496 4.12 7.42 -15.65
C PHE A 496 3.91 7.19 -17.15
N GLU A 497 3.16 8.03 -17.88
CA GLU A 497 2.92 7.87 -19.33
C GLU A 497 4.23 7.79 -20.11
N GLY A 498 5.19 8.67 -19.82
CA GLY A 498 6.51 8.65 -20.45
C GLY A 498 7.25 7.34 -20.22
N ALA A 499 7.20 6.82 -18.99
CA ALA A 499 7.82 5.54 -18.65
C ALA A 499 7.09 4.36 -19.32
N ALA A 500 5.76 4.37 -19.35
CA ALA A 500 4.92 3.38 -20.03
C ALA A 500 5.24 3.30 -21.52
N PHE A 501 5.32 4.45 -22.17
CA PHE A 501 5.72 4.56 -23.56
C PHE A 501 7.15 4.06 -23.80
N GLU A 502 8.09 4.48 -22.95
CA GLU A 502 9.49 4.06 -22.98
C GLU A 502 9.62 2.53 -22.97
N GLN A 503 9.06 1.86 -21.96
CA GLN A 503 9.18 0.40 -21.84
C GLN A 503 8.44 -0.33 -22.96
N TYR A 504 7.28 0.17 -23.40
CA TYR A 504 6.59 -0.42 -24.55
C TYR A 504 7.43 -0.32 -25.82
N PHE A 505 8.03 0.84 -26.09
CA PHE A 505 8.91 1.06 -27.23
C PHE A 505 10.13 0.13 -27.19
N HIS A 506 10.86 0.10 -26.08
CA HIS A 506 12.05 -0.75 -25.92
C HIS A 506 11.68 -2.24 -25.99
N GLY A 507 10.57 -2.64 -25.35
CA GLY A 507 10.04 -4.00 -25.44
C GLY A 507 9.67 -4.40 -26.86
N ALA A 508 9.11 -3.49 -27.65
CA ALA A 508 8.87 -3.73 -29.07
C ALA A 508 10.20 -3.93 -29.81
N VAL A 509 11.21 -3.06 -29.60
CA VAL A 509 12.56 -3.19 -30.21
C VAL A 509 13.21 -4.53 -29.88
N TRP A 510 13.07 -5.02 -28.64
CA TRP A 510 13.57 -6.34 -28.24
C TRP A 510 12.93 -7.50 -28.97
N ARG A 511 11.63 -7.39 -29.29
CA ARG A 511 10.88 -8.42 -30.02
C ARG A 511 11.13 -8.37 -31.54
N SER A 512 11.79 -7.33 -32.03
CA SER A 512 12.15 -7.22 -33.44
C SER A 512 13.19 -8.27 -33.86
N THR A 513 13.05 -8.80 -35.06
CA THR A 513 14.00 -9.78 -35.63
C THR A 513 14.49 -9.30 -37.00
N LYS A 514 15.52 -9.93 -37.58
CA LYS A 514 15.91 -9.61 -38.96
C LYS A 514 14.80 -9.89 -39.99
N ARG A 515 13.92 -10.86 -39.72
CA ARG A 515 12.78 -11.21 -40.60
C ARG A 515 11.56 -10.31 -40.36
N TYR A 516 11.37 -9.88 -39.12
CA TYR A 516 10.32 -8.96 -38.68
C TYR A 516 10.96 -7.80 -37.91
N PRO A 517 11.73 -6.92 -38.59
CA PRO A 517 12.32 -5.77 -37.91
C PRO A 517 11.21 -4.80 -37.54
N ILE A 518 11.40 -3.97 -36.52
CA ILE A 518 10.53 -2.80 -36.39
C ILE A 518 10.89 -1.87 -37.53
N GLN A 519 10.04 -1.91 -38.56
CA GLN A 519 10.30 -1.20 -39.81
C GLN A 519 10.08 0.31 -39.73
N LEU A 520 9.57 0.84 -38.62
CA LEU A 520 8.88 2.13 -38.64
C LEU A 520 9.06 2.93 -37.34
N VAL A 521 10.30 3.17 -36.91
CA VAL A 521 10.57 4.47 -36.28
C VAL A 521 10.67 5.45 -37.44
N ASN A 522 9.52 5.96 -37.86
CA ASN A 522 9.44 6.89 -38.97
C ASN A 522 10.03 8.21 -38.50
N VAL A 523 10.94 8.79 -39.27
CA VAL A 523 11.33 10.18 -39.06
C VAL A 523 10.10 11.00 -39.37
N VAL A 524 9.57 11.70 -38.36
CA VAL A 524 8.49 12.64 -38.61
C VAL A 524 9.16 13.94 -38.98
N VAL A 525 8.94 14.37 -40.21
CA VAL A 525 9.31 15.70 -40.65
C VAL A 525 8.57 16.68 -39.74
N ASN A 526 9.32 17.32 -38.83
CA ASN A 526 8.83 18.44 -38.03
C ASN A 526 8.22 19.48 -38.99
N SER A 527 7.22 20.24 -38.55
CA SER A 527 6.65 21.33 -39.34
C SER A 527 7.71 22.31 -39.88
N ASP A 528 8.85 22.42 -39.20
CA ASP A 528 10.04 23.12 -39.68
C ASP A 528 11.12 22.11 -40.13
N PRO A 529 11.42 21.99 -41.44
CA PRO A 529 12.46 21.09 -41.95
C PRO A 529 13.89 21.53 -41.59
N SER A 530 14.12 22.75 -41.11
CA SER A 530 15.43 23.21 -40.64
C SER A 530 15.72 22.81 -39.19
N TYR A 531 14.69 22.34 -38.48
CA TYR A 531 14.74 22.14 -37.04
C TYR A 531 15.58 20.93 -36.61
N SER A 532 15.56 19.83 -37.37
CA SER A 532 16.27 18.60 -36.99
C SER A 532 16.80 17.87 -38.21
N ASN A 533 17.81 17.01 -38.03
CA ASN A 533 18.49 16.27 -39.08
C ASN A 533 17.49 15.62 -40.04
N GLN A 534 17.53 16.07 -41.30
CA GLN A 534 16.66 15.63 -42.39
C GLN A 534 17.35 14.62 -43.33
N ARG A 535 18.53 14.11 -42.98
CA ARG A 535 19.33 13.21 -43.82
C ARG A 535 18.66 11.86 -44.05
N TYR A 536 17.82 11.40 -43.13
CA TYR A 536 17.19 10.08 -43.18
C TYR A 536 15.67 10.17 -43.24
N ASP A 537 15.03 9.31 -44.05
CA ASP A 537 13.57 9.15 -44.08
C ASP A 537 13.06 8.25 -42.95
N ARG A 538 13.87 7.26 -42.55
CA ARG A 538 13.54 6.30 -41.48
C ARG A 538 14.79 5.59 -40.96
N LEU A 539 14.73 5.18 -39.70
CA LEU A 539 15.72 4.34 -39.05
C LEU A 539 15.16 2.92 -38.87
N ILE A 540 15.94 1.91 -39.24
CA ILE A 540 15.57 0.50 -39.09
C ILE A 540 16.20 -0.05 -37.82
N LEU A 541 15.41 -0.15 -36.76
CA LEU A 541 15.85 -0.69 -35.48
C LEU A 541 15.66 -2.20 -35.44
N HIS A 542 16.77 -2.92 -35.33
CA HIS A 542 16.80 -4.34 -35.02
C HIS A 542 18.13 -4.65 -34.32
N GLY A 543 18.12 -5.47 -33.27
CA GLY A 543 19.35 -5.78 -32.54
C GLY A 543 19.15 -6.90 -31.55
N ARG A 544 20.23 -7.64 -31.25
CA ARG A 544 20.22 -8.54 -30.08
C ARG A 544 20.15 -7.65 -28.84
N PRO A 545 19.13 -7.81 -27.99
CA PRO A 545 18.99 -6.94 -26.82
C PRO A 545 20.07 -7.26 -25.81
N VAL A 546 20.78 -6.22 -25.37
CA VAL A 546 21.63 -6.27 -24.18
C VAL A 546 21.08 -5.24 -23.21
N VAL A 547 20.61 -5.71 -22.07
CA VAL A 547 20.01 -4.87 -21.03
C VAL A 547 21.06 -4.66 -19.96
N TYR A 548 21.45 -3.41 -19.74
CA TYR A 548 22.36 -3.05 -18.67
C TYR A 548 21.58 -2.43 -17.53
N THR A 549 21.55 -3.15 -16.40
CA THR A 549 21.06 -2.62 -15.12
C THR A 549 22.23 -2.06 -14.33
N GLY A 550 22.71 -0.88 -14.72
CA GLY A 550 23.68 -0.15 -13.90
C GLY A 550 22.98 0.56 -12.74
N GLY A 551 23.58 0.56 -11.55
CA GLY A 551 23.13 1.35 -10.40
C GLY A 551 23.55 2.83 -10.49
N THR A 552 24.61 3.13 -11.25
CA THR A 552 25.24 4.45 -11.34
C THR A 552 25.39 4.94 -12.80
N GLU A 553 25.67 6.24 -12.98
CA GLU A 553 25.93 6.85 -14.29
C GLU A 553 27.26 6.31 -14.88
N GLU A 554 28.27 6.09 -14.04
CA GLU A 554 29.59 5.60 -14.39
C GLU A 554 29.54 4.19 -14.98
N GLU A 555 28.80 3.28 -14.34
CA GLU A 555 28.58 1.91 -14.84
C GLU A 555 27.91 1.92 -16.23
N CYS A 556 27.04 2.89 -16.50
CA CYS A 556 26.41 3.01 -17.82
C CYS A 556 27.46 3.35 -18.89
N TYR A 557 28.38 4.28 -18.62
CA TYR A 557 29.44 4.64 -19.58
C TYR A 557 30.46 3.53 -19.81
N GLU A 558 30.83 2.78 -18.76
CA GLU A 558 31.73 1.63 -18.90
C GLU A 558 31.14 0.57 -19.81
N ASN A 559 29.86 0.23 -19.63
CA ASN A 559 29.16 -0.74 -20.47
C ASN A 559 29.02 -0.28 -21.93
N LEU A 560 28.79 1.02 -22.17
CA LEU A 560 28.73 1.57 -23.54
C LEU A 560 30.05 1.41 -24.29
N SER A 561 31.20 1.44 -23.59
CA SER A 561 32.50 1.21 -24.23
C SER A 561 32.67 -0.22 -24.75
N GLN A 562 31.93 -1.18 -24.20
CA GLN A 562 31.97 -2.60 -24.58
C GLN A 562 30.92 -2.98 -25.64
N LEU A 563 30.12 -2.02 -26.12
CA LEU A 563 29.01 -2.28 -27.03
C LEU A 563 29.48 -2.96 -28.33
N ALA A 564 28.99 -4.18 -28.61
CA ALA A 564 29.35 -4.91 -29.81
C ALA A 564 28.45 -4.56 -31.00
N ARG A 565 28.87 -5.00 -32.19
CA ARG A 565 28.17 -4.69 -33.43
C ARG A 565 26.84 -5.44 -33.53
N GLY A 566 25.74 -4.70 -33.66
CA GLY A 566 24.38 -5.26 -33.83
C GLY A 566 23.64 -5.51 -32.51
N GLU A 567 24.17 -4.98 -31.41
CA GLU A 567 23.51 -4.98 -30.11
C GLU A 567 22.63 -3.75 -29.94
N TYR A 568 21.50 -3.97 -29.27
CA TYR A 568 20.63 -2.92 -28.78
C TYR A 568 20.87 -2.75 -27.29
N CYS A 569 21.64 -1.73 -26.92
CA CYS A 569 21.97 -1.44 -25.53
C CYS A 569 20.85 -0.62 -24.91
N HIS A 570 20.01 -1.25 -24.10
CA HIS A 570 18.99 -0.56 -23.30
C HIS A 570 19.57 -0.22 -21.91
N LEU A 571 19.66 1.07 -21.63
CA LEU A 571 20.15 1.68 -20.38
C LEU A 571 18.96 1.86 -19.45
N ASP A 572 18.56 0.77 -18.78
CA ASP A 572 17.38 0.70 -17.92
C ASP A 572 17.69 1.27 -16.51
N ASN A 573 18.12 2.53 -16.46
CA ASN A 573 18.48 3.23 -15.22
C ASN A 573 17.57 4.45 -14.99
N VAL A 574 16.87 4.44 -13.85
CA VAL A 574 15.94 5.51 -13.46
C VAL A 574 16.65 6.86 -13.26
N ASN A 575 17.92 6.83 -12.86
CA ASN A 575 18.73 8.03 -12.62
C ASN A 575 19.39 8.56 -13.90
N PHE A 576 19.29 7.83 -15.02
CA PHE A 576 19.88 8.23 -16.31
C PHE A 576 18.82 8.37 -17.42
N PRO A 577 17.83 9.29 -17.30
CA PRO A 577 16.71 9.38 -18.24
C PRO A 577 17.05 10.09 -19.57
N PHE A 578 18.27 10.62 -19.71
CA PHE A 578 18.65 11.44 -20.86
C PHE A 578 18.75 10.61 -22.16
N VAL A 579 19.43 9.46 -22.09
CA VAL A 579 19.54 8.48 -23.18
C VAL A 579 19.16 7.13 -22.61
N GLN A 580 18.09 6.51 -23.14
CA GLN A 580 17.62 5.21 -22.66
C GLN A 580 18.17 4.05 -23.51
N ALA A 581 18.60 4.29 -24.74
CA ALA A 581 19.25 3.24 -25.51
C ALA A 581 20.30 3.74 -26.50
N VAL A 582 21.26 2.88 -26.82
CA VAL A 582 22.24 3.10 -27.89
C VAL A 582 22.26 1.90 -28.83
N VAL A 583 22.24 2.15 -30.14
CA VAL A 583 22.22 1.11 -31.16
C VAL A 583 22.94 1.54 -32.43
N VAL A 584 23.67 0.61 -33.04
CA VAL A 584 24.18 0.78 -34.41
C VAL A 584 23.16 0.21 -35.38
N CYS A 585 22.46 1.06 -36.13
CA CYS A 585 21.35 0.69 -37.00
C CYS A 585 21.54 1.15 -38.45
N GLU A 586 20.60 0.79 -39.32
CA GLU A 586 20.56 1.27 -40.71
C GLU A 586 19.65 2.49 -40.82
N GLY A 587 20.17 3.60 -41.33
CA GLY A 587 19.39 4.77 -41.76
C GLY A 587 19.16 4.74 -43.26
N ILE A 588 17.92 4.97 -43.69
CA ILE A 588 17.59 5.12 -45.12
C ILE A 588 17.70 6.59 -45.48
N LEU A 589 18.61 6.92 -46.40
CA LEU A 589 18.90 8.29 -46.81
C LEU A 589 17.70 8.91 -47.54
N ARG A 590 17.36 10.13 -47.15
CA ARG A 590 16.20 10.86 -47.65
C ARG A 590 16.21 11.00 -49.17
N GLY A 591 15.09 10.71 -49.80
CA GLY A 591 14.94 10.78 -51.26
C GLY A 591 15.72 9.71 -52.02
N SER A 592 16.22 8.69 -51.32
CA SER A 592 16.87 7.52 -51.92
C SER A 592 16.44 6.24 -51.18
N ASN A 593 16.81 5.08 -51.74
CA ASN A 593 16.68 3.79 -51.03
C ASN A 593 18.04 3.28 -50.52
N LEU A 594 19.06 4.15 -50.49
CA LEU A 594 20.38 3.79 -50.01
C LEU A 594 20.40 3.72 -48.49
N LYS A 595 21.14 2.75 -47.98
CA LYS A 595 21.27 2.47 -46.56
C LYS A 595 22.66 2.87 -46.09
N GLU A 596 22.73 3.55 -44.95
CA GLU A 596 23.95 3.90 -44.26
C GLU A 596 23.89 3.39 -42.81
N LYS A 597 25.06 3.08 -42.23
CA LYS A 597 25.14 2.76 -40.81
C LYS A 597 25.13 4.03 -39.98
N VAL A 598 24.36 4.04 -38.90
CA VAL A 598 24.23 5.18 -37.99
C VAL A 598 24.31 4.68 -36.56
N VAL A 599 25.05 5.38 -35.71
CA VAL A 599 24.96 5.20 -34.25
C VAL A 599 23.84 6.10 -33.75
N THR A 600 22.82 5.49 -33.19
CA THR A 600 21.61 6.15 -32.73
C THR A 600 21.54 6.09 -31.21
N MET A 601 21.43 7.26 -30.57
CA MET A 601 21.17 7.40 -29.15
C MET A 601 19.71 7.77 -28.96
N ILE A 602 18.94 6.86 -28.38
CA ILE A 602 17.50 6.97 -28.31
C ILE A 602 17.08 7.61 -26.99
N SER A 603 16.19 8.59 -27.12
CA SER A 603 15.49 9.24 -26.04
C SER A 603 13.98 9.23 -26.35
N THR A 604 13.14 8.65 -25.51
CA THR A 604 11.68 8.65 -25.69
C THR A 604 11.06 9.87 -25.04
N ALA A 605 9.96 10.36 -25.61
CA ALA A 605 9.19 11.48 -25.05
C ALA A 605 7.69 11.26 -25.27
N ALA A 606 6.90 11.37 -24.20
CA ALA A 606 5.44 11.45 -24.30
C ALA A 606 4.96 12.91 -24.41
N SER A 607 5.72 13.87 -23.87
CA SER A 607 5.51 15.31 -24.03
C SER A 607 6.04 15.82 -25.38
N ASN A 608 5.56 17.00 -25.78
CA ASN A 608 6.08 17.73 -26.93
C ASN A 608 7.35 18.53 -26.60
N THR A 609 7.90 18.43 -25.38
CA THR A 609 9.13 19.13 -25.00
C THR A 609 10.11 18.19 -24.29
N LYS A 610 11.41 18.40 -24.49
CA LYS A 610 12.48 17.77 -23.72
C LYS A 610 13.70 18.69 -23.65
N THR A 611 14.46 18.62 -22.58
CA THR A 611 15.72 19.39 -22.44
C THR A 611 16.91 18.52 -22.81
N PHE A 612 17.75 19.04 -23.70
CA PHE A 612 19.01 18.41 -24.08
C PHE A 612 20.09 18.71 -23.04
N LYS A 613 20.97 17.73 -22.77
CA LYS A 613 22.05 17.86 -21.78
C LYS A 613 23.40 17.70 -22.47
N SER A 614 23.99 18.82 -22.89
CA SER A 614 25.25 18.86 -23.64
C SER A 614 26.43 18.19 -22.92
N GLU A 615 26.51 18.34 -21.60
CA GLU A 615 27.55 17.70 -20.78
C GLU A 615 27.44 16.16 -20.82
N LEU A 616 26.24 15.63 -20.62
CA LEU A 616 25.98 14.17 -20.68
C LEU A 616 26.21 13.63 -22.09
N TRP A 617 25.80 14.39 -23.11
CA TRP A 617 26.08 14.05 -24.51
C TRP A 617 27.59 13.91 -24.75
N THR A 618 28.39 14.87 -24.28
CA THR A 618 29.85 14.86 -24.44
C THR A 618 30.48 13.65 -23.76
N LYS A 619 30.05 13.31 -22.53
CA LYS A 619 30.52 12.10 -21.82
C LYS A 619 30.17 10.83 -22.60
N LEU A 620 28.95 10.74 -23.11
CA LEU A 620 28.46 9.58 -23.85
C LEU A 620 29.22 9.36 -25.17
N ILE A 621 29.50 10.43 -25.93
CA ILE A 621 30.33 10.38 -27.12
C ILE A 621 31.74 9.88 -26.79
N LYS A 622 32.35 10.41 -25.72
CA LYS A 622 33.68 9.96 -25.26
C LYS A 622 33.68 8.48 -24.87
N ALA A 623 32.61 7.98 -24.25
CA ALA A 623 32.49 6.56 -23.90
C ALA A 623 32.41 5.68 -25.15
N LEU A 624 31.61 6.08 -26.15
CA LEU A 624 31.51 5.37 -27.42
C LEU A 624 32.81 5.42 -28.24
N ASP A 625 33.56 6.51 -28.17
CA ASP A 625 34.85 6.67 -28.84
C ASP A 625 35.98 5.79 -28.27
N ARG A 626 35.75 5.18 -27.11
CA ARG A 626 36.63 4.16 -26.50
C ARG A 626 36.29 2.74 -26.98
N SER A 627 35.14 2.54 -27.63
CA SER A 627 34.76 1.22 -28.14
C SER A 627 35.64 0.81 -29.32
N GLU A 628 36.18 -0.40 -29.27
CA GLU A 628 36.93 -0.99 -30.39
C GLU A 628 36.02 -1.43 -31.54
N HIS A 629 34.70 -1.50 -31.31
CA HIS A 629 33.73 -2.02 -32.28
C HIS A 629 32.98 -0.93 -33.06
N ILE A 630 33.01 0.32 -32.58
CA ILE A 630 32.29 1.44 -33.17
C ILE A 630 33.28 2.47 -33.72
N SER A 631 33.41 2.50 -35.05
CA SER A 631 34.31 3.45 -35.71
C SER A 631 33.84 4.90 -35.52
N ARG A 632 34.79 5.81 -35.32
CA ARG A 632 34.53 7.25 -35.20
C ARG A 632 33.94 7.89 -36.45
N SER A 633 34.11 7.25 -37.61
CA SER A 633 33.58 7.73 -38.89
C SER A 633 32.08 7.46 -39.09
N ILE A 634 31.45 6.64 -38.24
CA ILE A 634 30.02 6.37 -38.33
C ILE A 634 29.25 7.59 -37.80
N PRO A 635 28.26 8.14 -38.53
CA PRO A 635 27.43 9.24 -38.06
C PRO A 635 26.76 8.91 -36.72
N ARG A 636 26.70 9.91 -35.83
CA ARG A 636 26.08 9.79 -34.50
C ARG A 636 24.92 10.76 -34.41
N VAL A 637 23.75 10.25 -34.05
CA VAL A 637 22.52 11.05 -34.02
C VAL A 637 21.78 10.83 -32.70
N PHE A 638 21.44 11.93 -32.04
CA PHE A 638 20.50 11.93 -30.92
C PHE A 638 19.07 11.85 -31.46
N VAL A 639 18.37 10.75 -31.18
CA VAL A 639 17.05 10.47 -31.71
C VAL A 639 16.02 10.61 -30.59
N VAL A 640 15.13 11.58 -30.72
CA VAL A 640 13.94 11.65 -29.87
C VAL A 640 12.80 10.87 -30.52
N VAL A 641 12.25 9.87 -29.84
CA VAL A 641 11.10 9.10 -30.31
C VAL A 641 9.85 9.54 -29.56
N GLY A 642 8.88 10.11 -30.25
CA GLY A 642 7.59 10.50 -29.70
C GLY A 642 6.49 9.46 -29.96
N SER A 643 5.47 9.50 -29.11
CA SER A 643 4.40 8.49 -29.04
C SER A 643 3.30 8.61 -30.09
N ASP A 644 3.18 9.75 -30.76
CA ASP A 644 2.31 9.92 -31.91
C ASP A 644 2.75 11.10 -32.80
N ALA A 645 2.18 11.16 -34.01
CA ALA A 645 2.58 12.13 -35.01
C ALA A 645 2.24 13.57 -34.62
N SER A 646 1.26 13.80 -33.74
CA SER A 646 0.91 15.15 -33.30
C SER A 646 1.97 15.69 -32.34
N THR A 647 2.38 14.87 -31.36
CA THR A 647 3.47 15.18 -30.42
C THR A 647 4.80 15.40 -31.16
N CYS A 648 5.09 14.58 -32.18
CA CYS A 648 6.35 14.70 -32.92
C CYS A 648 6.42 15.95 -33.81
N LYS A 649 5.29 16.38 -34.38
CA LYS A 649 5.26 17.56 -35.26
C LYS A 649 5.45 18.87 -34.52
N SER A 650 4.95 18.97 -33.29
CA SER A 650 5.09 20.15 -32.44
C SER A 650 6.24 20.04 -31.43
N PHE A 651 7.14 19.08 -31.63
CA PHE A 651 8.18 18.76 -30.65
C PHE A 651 9.24 19.86 -30.57
N THR A 652 9.62 20.24 -29.34
CA THR A 652 10.67 21.21 -29.02
C THR A 652 11.73 20.60 -28.10
N LEU A 653 12.99 20.69 -28.50
CA LEU A 653 14.17 20.24 -27.80
C LEU A 653 14.86 21.50 -27.29
N ILE A 654 14.74 21.74 -25.98
CA ILE A 654 15.37 22.87 -25.31
C ILE A 654 16.87 22.60 -25.26
N ASP A 655 17.69 23.63 -25.50
CA ASP A 655 19.15 23.55 -25.59
C ASP A 655 19.66 22.55 -26.65
N ALA A 656 18.92 22.43 -27.77
CA ALA A 656 19.23 21.49 -28.83
C ALA A 656 20.68 21.60 -29.32
N PRO A 657 21.32 20.45 -29.66
CA PRO A 657 22.61 20.47 -30.31
C PRO A 657 22.45 20.97 -31.76
N ASP A 658 23.56 20.98 -32.50
CA ASP A 658 23.54 21.23 -33.94
C ASP A 658 22.43 20.40 -34.64
N PRO A 659 21.64 20.99 -35.55
CA PRO A 659 20.55 20.28 -36.22
C PRO A 659 20.96 18.98 -36.91
N ASP A 660 22.19 18.84 -37.40
CA ASP A 660 22.68 17.59 -37.99
C ASP A 660 22.98 16.51 -36.95
N SER A 661 23.06 16.87 -35.67
CA SER A 661 23.36 15.96 -34.56
C SER A 661 22.11 15.38 -33.88
N PHE A 662 20.89 15.85 -34.21
CA PHE A 662 19.67 15.31 -33.61
C PHE A 662 18.50 15.16 -34.59
N MET A 663 17.57 14.26 -34.29
CA MET A 663 16.33 14.09 -35.05
C MET A 663 15.14 13.72 -34.18
N VAL A 664 13.95 14.03 -34.67
CA VAL A 664 12.68 13.63 -34.06
C VAL A 664 12.00 12.56 -34.92
N CYS A 665 11.66 11.44 -34.28
CA CYS A 665 10.99 10.32 -34.89
C CYS A 665 9.68 10.01 -34.16
N CYS A 666 8.77 9.29 -34.82
CA CYS A 666 7.52 8.82 -34.21
C CYS A 666 7.44 7.31 -34.25
N TYR A 667 6.96 6.76 -33.14
CA TYR A 667 6.47 5.40 -33.03
C TYR A 667 5.12 5.45 -32.31
N ASP A 668 4.04 5.12 -33.02
CA ASP A 668 2.66 5.20 -32.52
C ASP A 668 2.14 3.81 -32.12
N PRO A 669 2.15 3.45 -30.81
CA PRO A 669 1.72 2.13 -30.34
C PRO A 669 0.31 1.74 -30.79
N LEU A 670 -0.57 2.74 -30.96
CA LEU A 670 -1.99 2.51 -31.20
C LEU A 670 -2.31 2.28 -32.67
N LYS A 671 -1.47 2.75 -33.60
CA LYS A 671 -1.66 2.50 -35.03
C LYS A 671 -1.25 1.08 -35.46
N PHE A 672 -0.37 0.42 -34.71
CA PHE A 672 0.05 -0.96 -34.99
C PHE A 672 -1.00 -2.01 -34.59
N LEU A 673 -2.12 -1.62 -33.95
CA LEU A 673 -3.28 -2.48 -33.63
C LEU A 673 -4.10 -2.94 -34.87
N ARG A 674 -3.84 -2.39 -36.06
CA ARG A 674 -4.52 -2.86 -37.28
C ARG A 674 -3.92 -4.22 -37.67
N LYS A 675 -4.71 -5.28 -37.43
CA LYS A 675 -4.49 -6.72 -37.72
C LYS A 675 -3.30 -7.02 -38.64
N PRO A 676 -2.48 -8.06 -38.35
CA PRO A 676 -1.59 -8.59 -39.37
C PRO A 676 -2.44 -8.91 -40.61
N PRO A 677 -1.99 -8.58 -41.83
CA PRO A 677 -2.74 -8.90 -43.02
C PRO A 677 -2.93 -10.42 -43.07
N ASN A 678 -4.14 -10.87 -42.76
CA ASN A 678 -4.63 -12.15 -43.19
C ASN A 678 -4.69 -12.10 -44.71
N ALA A 679 -3.63 -12.53 -45.38
CA ALA A 679 -3.69 -12.95 -46.75
C ALA A 679 -2.58 -13.98 -46.97
N ARG A 680 -2.98 -15.25 -46.85
CA ARG A 680 -2.42 -16.29 -47.71
C ARG A 680 -2.44 -15.75 -49.13
N ILE A 681 -1.32 -15.79 -49.81
CA ILE A 681 -1.29 -15.90 -51.26
C ILE A 681 -0.56 -17.21 -51.52
N THR A 682 -1.24 -18.06 -52.29
CA THR A 682 -0.84 -19.37 -52.81
C THR A 682 0.62 -19.52 -53.15
#